data_AF-A0A1Y4DFX2-F1
#
_entry.id   AF-A0A1Y4DFX2-F1
#
_cell.length_a   1.000
_cell.length_b   1.000
_cell.length_c   1.000
_cell.angle_alpha   90.00
_cell.angle_beta   90.00
_cell.angle_gamma   90.00
#
_symmetry.space_group_name_H-M   'P 1'
#
loop_
_entity.id
_entity.type
_entity.pdbx_description
1 polymer ?
#
loop_
_entity_poly.entity_id
_entity_poly.type
_entity_poly.pdbx_seq_one_letter_code
_entity_poly.pdbx_strand_id
1 'polypeptide(L)'
;MPAPCLAVHIPLSAICHEDTGRWRALPFRRHHCIIESEHMFACSRLSCATGSAASLSAYNTRGTTCVSEANGGVMGMLKPLHRGALHRLAATCLVLVVLFGLSPMAVRSAWADQPYRSSNAGDQDYSRWASPVSSHLVETSAGDLMRVEYDEGADVLRIEEYADDGTLLSSRTMGALELAPEGVTAAQDVLWGGFFAGSQNYFVVTGQANPTESDDVHVVRVSKFDHAWNYISAVDLSGINTRVPFDAGSLRMLETDGELYIRTAHTMYASDDGLNHQSNMTFIIDEATMRPVDGFWDVMNIGNAFGYVSHSFNQFVTELNGTVYALDHGDAYPRAVVIKRLGATGSSSYTEVLDIYGEIGDNSTGATVGGFAASETRGTLLAVGTSAPQDGSVRPGAGSRNVWLSVTPSDLGTSTFTWLTSFAADSTEEALNPVLAKVNDDLFMVAWNTSAGQLNYLFVDGTGARLGDIATAEGSVSDCQPIVHDGALVWYATGSGYSSTAPVFYRVDTATRELTTVDTAPGLSVGGIEPSYTYTGSAIEPKPVVTRGDATLAEGADYTLSYENNVHVGRATLKVTPSDGSEAAVVHFTVMPASLEDAQISVPEVYYTGRPLEPAPSVSFNGMALLEDRDFVIVSYDDNVEIGEGSVRLRGTGDFTDTVEVAFTIAEEPSDYGFPDVTPGDWYATRDVLGYTLSHRLMNGYDNGLFGPYDFITRGQVACILYNMAGQPAATSPDFADVDYSEYYGGAIRWARAHGVVNGYGDNTFAPERIVSRQELCAMLANYAEKIGGMTIESDCTALDAISGADQVAGWARTVVGWAVDHAIISGEVVDGVAQVNPEGGAWRASAAKMVSVLHRDVL
;
A
#
# COMPACT_ATOMS: atom_id res chain seq x y z
N MET A 1 60.34 9.84 -10.97
CA MET A 1 60.91 8.90 -11.98
C MET A 1 60.45 7.49 -11.62
N PRO A 2 60.34 6.55 -12.59
CA PRO A 2 59.15 5.69 -12.70
C PRO A 2 59.33 4.22 -12.26
N ALA A 3 58.19 3.52 -12.06
CA ALA A 3 57.80 2.14 -12.46
C ALA A 3 58.80 0.95 -12.35
N PRO A 4 58.39 -0.35 -12.24
CA PRO A 4 57.18 -0.94 -12.85
C PRO A 4 56.51 -2.15 -12.12
N CYS A 5 55.61 -2.83 -12.85
CA CYS A 5 54.77 -3.97 -12.50
C CYS A 5 55.51 -5.32 -12.30
N LEU A 6 54.77 -6.32 -11.78
CA LEU A 6 54.95 -7.75 -12.13
C LEU A 6 53.58 -8.45 -12.25
N ALA A 7 53.52 -9.61 -12.93
CA ALA A 7 52.30 -10.35 -13.27
C ALA A 7 52.56 -11.88 -13.27
N VAL A 8 51.58 -12.68 -13.78
CA VAL A 8 51.71 -14.08 -14.30
C VAL A 8 51.52 -15.20 -13.21
N HIS A 9 50.64 -16.22 -13.27
CA HIS A 9 50.19 -17.13 -14.36
C HIS A 9 48.89 -17.96 -14.02
N ILE A 10 48.54 -18.93 -14.90
CA ILE A 10 47.31 -19.78 -14.97
C ILE A 10 47.65 -21.28 -14.68
N PRO A 11 46.69 -22.23 -14.48
CA PRO A 11 46.22 -23.08 -15.60
C PRO A 11 44.73 -23.59 -15.55
N LEU A 12 44.31 -24.31 -16.61
CA LEU A 12 42.95 -24.83 -16.89
C LEU A 12 42.78 -26.36 -16.66
N SER A 13 41.52 -26.79 -16.43
CA SER A 13 40.92 -28.08 -16.85
C SER A 13 39.40 -28.08 -16.55
N ALA A 14 38.42 -28.72 -17.21
CA ALA A 14 38.19 -29.41 -18.49
C ALA A 14 37.11 -30.50 -18.23
N ILE A 15 36.06 -30.63 -19.05
CA ILE A 15 35.24 -31.86 -19.30
C ILE A 15 34.21 -31.55 -20.43
N CYS A 16 33.86 -32.54 -21.24
CA CYS A 16 32.98 -32.43 -22.42
C CYS A 16 31.78 -33.40 -22.35
N HIS A 17 30.73 -33.15 -23.14
CA HIS A 17 30.02 -34.22 -23.89
C HIS A 17 29.20 -33.65 -25.06
N GLU A 18 29.19 -34.35 -26.20
CA GLU A 18 28.32 -34.11 -27.37
C GLU A 18 27.26 -35.23 -27.47
N ASP A 19 26.15 -34.99 -28.20
CA ASP A 19 25.58 -36.02 -29.10
C ASP A 19 24.76 -35.42 -30.26
N THR A 20 24.42 -36.23 -31.28
CA THR A 20 24.15 -35.76 -32.67
C THR A 20 22.89 -36.33 -33.35
N GLY A 21 22.36 -35.69 -34.43
CA GLY A 21 21.27 -36.27 -35.23
C GLY A 21 20.82 -35.50 -36.50
N ARG A 22 20.67 -36.21 -37.64
CA ARG A 22 20.26 -35.73 -38.99
C ARG A 22 19.52 -36.87 -39.75
N TRP A 23 18.79 -36.75 -40.88
CA TRP A 23 18.52 -35.74 -41.93
C TRP A 23 17.11 -35.98 -42.53
N ARG A 24 16.47 -35.01 -43.22
CA ARG A 24 15.96 -35.14 -44.63
C ARG A 24 15.19 -33.91 -45.15
N ALA A 25 15.17 -33.73 -46.48
CA ALA A 25 14.49 -32.65 -47.21
C ALA A 25 13.92 -33.14 -48.56
N LEU A 26 12.88 -32.48 -49.09
CA LEU A 26 12.50 -32.25 -50.52
C LEU A 26 11.06 -31.59 -50.59
N PRO A 27 10.63 -30.89 -51.67
CA PRO A 27 10.25 -29.47 -51.55
C PRO A 27 8.99 -28.99 -52.32
N PHE A 28 8.72 -27.65 -52.26
CA PHE A 28 7.88 -26.81 -53.14
C PHE A 28 6.34 -27.02 -53.07
N ARG A 29 5.41 -26.05 -53.07
CA ARG A 29 5.25 -24.55 -53.14
C ARG A 29 3.88 -24.22 -52.45
N ARG A 30 3.43 -23.02 -52.06
CA ARG A 30 3.79 -21.57 -51.98
C ARG A 30 2.76 -20.95 -50.98
N HIS A 31 2.73 -19.69 -50.52
CA HIS A 31 3.41 -18.41 -50.80
C HIS A 31 3.64 -17.64 -49.47
N HIS A 32 4.44 -16.56 -49.51
CA HIS A 32 4.90 -15.74 -48.38
C HIS A 32 3.87 -15.31 -47.32
N CYS A 33 4.26 -15.50 -46.05
CA CYS A 33 4.48 -14.41 -45.07
C CYS A 33 5.84 -14.67 -44.40
N ILE A 34 6.60 -13.63 -44.05
CA ILE A 34 7.85 -13.75 -43.28
C ILE A 34 7.76 -12.78 -42.09
N ILE A 35 8.17 -13.29 -40.93
CA ILE A 35 8.27 -12.62 -39.64
C ILE A 35 9.76 -12.59 -39.26
N GLU A 36 10.17 -11.49 -38.61
CA GLU A 36 11.33 -11.29 -37.70
C GLU A 36 12.82 -11.39 -38.14
N SER A 37 13.60 -10.62 -37.35
CA SER A 37 15.02 -10.81 -36.99
C SER A 37 16.08 -10.59 -38.09
N GLU A 38 17.30 -10.10 -37.82
CA GLU A 38 17.94 -9.64 -36.58
C GLU A 38 19.15 -8.71 -36.89
N HIS A 39 19.70 -8.06 -35.85
CA HIS A 39 21.08 -7.53 -35.70
C HIS A 39 21.86 -6.86 -36.86
N MET A 40 22.47 -5.69 -36.58
CA MET A 40 23.94 -5.60 -36.48
C MET A 40 24.47 -4.27 -35.93
N PHE A 41 25.41 -4.36 -34.98
CA PHE A 41 26.44 -3.34 -34.72
C PHE A 41 27.56 -3.50 -35.75
N ALA A 42 28.00 -2.43 -36.41
CA ALA A 42 29.34 -2.36 -37.00
C ALA A 42 29.81 -0.91 -37.22
N CYS A 43 30.92 -0.52 -36.60
CA CYS A 43 31.61 0.74 -36.90
C CYS A 43 32.22 0.72 -38.31
N SER A 44 32.33 1.90 -38.92
CA SER A 44 33.43 2.19 -39.84
C SER A 44 34.04 3.55 -39.50
N ARG A 45 35.36 3.60 -39.42
CA ARG A 45 36.14 4.80 -39.08
C ARG A 45 36.37 5.66 -40.32
N LEU A 46 36.41 6.98 -40.15
CA LEU A 46 37.31 7.83 -40.93
C LEU A 46 37.73 9.05 -40.10
N SER A 47 39.04 9.27 -40.04
CA SER A 47 39.69 10.28 -39.22
C SER A 47 40.07 11.52 -40.02
N CYS A 48 39.97 12.68 -39.40
CA CYS A 48 40.91 13.80 -39.60
C CYS A 48 41.25 14.41 -38.24
N ALA A 49 42.48 14.89 -38.08
CA ALA A 49 43.09 15.22 -36.79
C ALA A 49 43.61 16.67 -36.72
N THR A 50 44.14 17.04 -35.55
CA THR A 50 44.76 18.34 -35.16
C THR A 50 43.74 19.48 -34.87
N GLY A 51 43.88 20.25 -33.78
CA GLY A 51 44.83 20.13 -32.66
C GLY A 51 44.69 21.24 -31.59
N SER A 52 45.43 21.07 -30.48
CA SER A 52 45.83 22.07 -29.47
C SER A 52 44.80 22.99 -28.77
N ALA A 53 44.68 22.74 -27.47
CA ALA A 53 44.56 23.68 -26.34
C ALA A 53 44.55 25.21 -26.58
N ALA A 54 43.60 25.91 -25.93
CA ALA A 54 43.89 26.90 -24.87
C ALA A 54 42.60 27.44 -24.23
N SER A 55 42.66 27.76 -22.93
CA SER A 55 41.69 28.57 -22.20
C SER A 55 41.74 30.04 -22.62
N LEU A 56 40.60 30.73 -22.76
CA LEU A 56 40.47 32.11 -22.28
C LEU A 56 39.01 32.57 -22.20
N SER A 57 38.78 33.59 -21.36
CA SER A 57 37.49 34.10 -20.93
C SER A 57 37.01 35.33 -21.72
N ALA A 58 35.69 35.55 -21.63
CA ALA A 58 35.01 36.85 -21.51
C ALA A 58 34.71 37.73 -22.76
N TYR A 59 33.71 38.61 -22.51
CA TYR A 59 33.29 39.82 -23.24
C TYR A 59 32.49 39.72 -24.56
N ASN A 60 31.18 39.50 -24.41
CA ASN A 60 30.12 40.50 -24.64
C ASN A 60 30.48 41.81 -25.40
N THR A 61 29.85 42.07 -26.56
CA THR A 61 29.38 43.43 -26.96
C THR A 61 28.24 43.45 -27.98
N ARG A 62 27.12 44.09 -27.58
CA ARG A 62 26.13 44.94 -28.31
C ARG A 62 26.21 45.12 -29.85
N GLY A 63 25.04 45.25 -30.51
CA GLY A 63 24.97 45.91 -31.84
C GLY A 63 23.62 45.88 -32.59
N THR A 64 22.69 46.78 -32.22
CA THR A 64 21.39 47.09 -32.87
C THR A 64 21.38 47.35 -34.39
N THR A 65 20.27 46.98 -35.07
CA THR A 65 19.59 47.83 -36.09
C THR A 65 18.11 47.48 -36.24
N CYS A 66 17.26 48.49 -36.42
CA CYS A 66 15.81 48.34 -36.64
C CYS A 66 15.43 48.40 -38.12
N VAL A 67 14.34 47.74 -38.51
CA VAL A 67 13.45 48.18 -39.60
C VAL A 67 12.01 48.10 -39.10
N SER A 68 11.24 49.15 -39.40
CA SER A 68 9.86 49.35 -38.96
C SER A 68 8.84 48.82 -39.96
N GLU A 69 7.73 48.25 -39.48
CA GLU A 69 6.41 48.52 -40.04
C GLU A 69 5.32 48.29 -38.98
N ALA A 70 4.21 49.01 -39.07
CA ALA A 70 3.21 49.10 -38.00
C ALA A 70 1.86 48.51 -38.42
N ASN A 71 1.20 47.79 -37.51
CA ASN A 71 -0.21 48.01 -37.16
C ASN A 71 -0.73 47.04 -36.07
N GLY A 72 -1.26 47.63 -34.99
CA GLY A 72 -2.53 47.20 -34.37
C GLY A 72 -2.65 45.86 -33.61
N GLY A 73 -2.62 45.97 -32.28
CA GLY A 73 -3.64 45.31 -31.44
C GLY A 73 -3.26 44.03 -30.69
N VAL A 74 -3.54 44.04 -29.37
CA VAL A 74 -3.59 42.91 -28.44
C VAL A 74 -2.26 42.16 -28.23
N MET A 75 -1.53 42.55 -27.17
CA MET A 75 -0.48 41.72 -26.59
C MET A 75 -0.67 41.67 -25.07
N GLY A 76 -1.10 40.51 -24.57
CA GLY A 76 -1.25 40.22 -23.15
C GLY A 76 -0.99 38.73 -22.92
N MET A 77 -0.34 38.42 -21.79
CA MET A 77 0.03 37.07 -21.33
C MET A 77 1.02 36.28 -22.22
N LEU A 78 2.32 36.45 -21.94
CA LEU A 78 3.27 35.34 -22.00
C LEU A 78 3.45 34.80 -20.57
N LYS A 79 2.67 33.78 -20.19
CA LYS A 79 2.88 33.01 -18.96
C LYS A 79 4.01 31.99 -19.17
N PRO A 80 4.88 31.72 -18.18
CA PRO A 80 5.69 30.52 -18.19
C PRO A 80 4.79 29.28 -18.09
N LEU A 81 5.15 28.21 -18.79
CA LEU A 81 4.36 26.98 -18.90
C LEU A 81 4.45 26.13 -17.62
N HIS A 82 3.42 26.19 -16.77
CA HIS A 82 3.18 25.16 -15.74
C HIS A 82 2.55 23.89 -16.34
N ARG A 83 2.53 22.81 -15.54
CA ARG A 83 2.09 21.45 -15.87
C ARG A 83 0.62 21.39 -16.35
N GLY A 84 0.39 21.69 -17.63
CA GLY A 84 -0.89 21.47 -18.33
C GLY A 84 -0.73 21.17 -19.84
N ALA A 85 0.48 21.32 -20.38
CA ALA A 85 0.76 21.17 -21.81
C ALA A 85 1.09 19.73 -22.27
N LEU A 86 1.24 18.75 -21.36
CA LEU A 86 1.41 17.34 -21.76
C LEU A 86 0.13 16.69 -22.32
N HIS A 87 -1.06 17.20 -21.96
CA HIS A 87 -2.33 16.62 -22.41
C HIS A 87 -2.69 16.91 -23.88
N ARG A 88 -1.93 17.76 -24.60
CA ARG A 88 -2.13 18.00 -26.05
C ARG A 88 -1.09 17.34 -26.96
N LEU A 89 -0.07 16.68 -26.41
CA LEU A 89 0.79 15.74 -27.15
C LEU A 89 0.30 14.28 -27.04
N ALA A 90 -0.54 13.96 -26.05
CA ALA A 90 -1.16 12.65 -25.89
C ALA A 90 -2.01 12.20 -27.10
N ALA A 91 -2.65 13.14 -27.82
CA ALA A 91 -3.50 12.84 -28.97
C ALA A 91 -2.74 12.22 -30.16
N THR A 92 -1.43 12.47 -30.30
CA THR A 92 -0.62 11.90 -31.39
C THR A 92 -0.03 10.55 -31.02
N CYS A 93 0.25 10.30 -29.73
CA CYS A 93 0.73 9.00 -29.24
C CYS A 93 -0.38 7.94 -29.16
N LEU A 94 -1.65 8.34 -29.02
CA LEU A 94 -2.80 7.43 -28.94
C LEU A 94 -2.95 6.52 -30.19
N VAL A 95 -2.43 6.94 -31.35
CA VAL A 95 -2.48 6.18 -32.60
C VAL A 95 -1.52 4.97 -32.59
N LEU A 96 -0.45 5.00 -31.77
CA LEU A 96 0.52 3.90 -31.67
C LEU A 96 0.13 2.85 -30.62
N VAL A 97 -0.57 3.24 -29.55
CA VAL A 97 -1.01 2.32 -28.47
C VAL A 97 -1.99 1.27 -29.01
N VAL A 98 -2.86 1.65 -29.94
CA VAL A 98 -3.84 0.75 -30.58
C VAL A 98 -3.18 -0.30 -31.51
N LEU A 99 -1.93 -0.09 -31.94
CA LEU A 99 -1.25 -0.95 -32.92
C LEU A 99 -0.33 -2.03 -32.31
N PHE A 100 0.02 -1.95 -31.03
CA PHE A 100 1.00 -2.85 -30.41
C PHE A 100 0.59 -3.51 -29.07
N GLY A 101 -0.61 -3.23 -28.55
CA GLY A 101 -1.17 -4.01 -27.43
C GLY A 101 -0.39 -3.94 -26.10
N LEU A 102 0.43 -2.90 -25.91
CA LEU A 102 1.16 -2.67 -24.66
C LEU A 102 0.32 -1.80 -23.72
N SER A 103 0.05 -2.32 -22.52
CA SER A 103 -0.64 -1.57 -21.46
C SER A 103 0.14 -0.31 -21.05
N PRO A 104 -0.52 0.81 -20.72
CA PRO A 104 0.15 2.07 -20.37
C PRO A 104 1.05 1.98 -19.12
N MET A 105 0.92 0.92 -18.33
CA MET A 105 1.75 0.58 -17.17
C MET A 105 3.24 0.39 -17.53
N ALA A 106 3.56 -0.06 -18.75
CA ALA A 106 4.92 -0.47 -19.14
C ALA A 106 5.92 0.67 -19.43
N VAL A 107 5.49 1.94 -19.42
CA VAL A 107 6.33 3.09 -19.82
C VAL A 107 6.83 3.91 -18.62
N ARG A 108 6.26 3.73 -17.41
CA ARG A 108 6.74 4.39 -16.18
C ARG A 108 7.70 3.56 -15.33
N SER A 109 7.65 2.23 -15.40
CA SER A 109 8.53 1.34 -14.61
C SER A 109 10.03 1.64 -14.82
N ALA A 110 10.42 2.07 -16.02
CA ALA A 110 11.81 2.42 -16.35
C ALA A 110 12.39 3.63 -15.57
N TRP A 111 11.60 4.34 -14.77
CA TRP A 111 12.07 5.42 -13.88
C TRP A 111 11.94 5.10 -12.38
N ALA A 112 11.27 4.01 -12.01
CA ALA A 112 11.11 3.58 -10.61
C ALA A 112 12.35 2.85 -10.05
N ASP A 113 13.24 2.38 -10.94
CA ASP A 113 14.47 1.63 -10.60
C ASP A 113 15.69 2.51 -10.23
N GLN A 114 15.51 3.81 -9.95
CA GLN A 114 16.63 4.65 -9.49
C GLN A 114 16.78 4.56 -7.97
N PRO A 115 17.98 4.24 -7.43
CA PRO A 115 18.20 4.29 -5.99
C PRO A 115 17.98 5.73 -5.49
N TYR A 116 17.34 5.86 -4.33
CA TYR A 116 17.03 7.14 -3.73
C TYR A 116 18.26 8.05 -3.61
N ARG A 117 18.05 9.35 -3.90
CA ARG A 117 19.05 10.40 -3.76
C ARG A 117 18.47 11.58 -2.98
N SER A 118 18.78 11.62 -1.69
CA SER A 118 18.60 12.83 -0.88
C SER A 118 19.43 13.98 -1.47
N SER A 119 18.82 15.15 -1.54
CA SER A 119 19.48 16.43 -1.77
C SER A 119 18.72 17.44 -0.93
N ASN A 120 19.42 18.19 -0.10
CA ASN A 120 18.79 19.18 0.77
C ASN A 120 19.64 20.45 1.01
N ALA A 121 20.86 20.47 0.45
CA ALA A 121 21.82 21.55 0.57
C ALA A 121 21.36 22.80 -0.21
N GLY A 122 20.87 23.81 0.51
CA GLY A 122 20.36 25.07 -0.06
C GLY A 122 18.89 25.03 -0.50
N ASP A 123 18.18 23.92 -0.32
CA ASP A 123 16.80 23.71 -0.77
C ASP A 123 15.79 24.68 -0.11
N GLN A 124 16.17 25.32 1.00
CA GLN A 124 15.40 26.33 1.70
C GLN A 124 15.51 27.76 1.12
N ASP A 125 16.18 27.99 -0.02
CA ASP A 125 16.41 29.34 -0.60
C ASP A 125 15.18 29.90 -1.35
N TYR A 126 14.11 30.15 -0.59
CA TYR A 126 12.79 30.54 -1.08
C TYR A 126 12.70 32.00 -1.56
N SER A 127 13.40 32.31 -2.65
CA SER A 127 13.37 33.62 -3.34
C SER A 127 12.06 33.89 -4.12
N ARG A 128 11.16 32.89 -4.18
CA ARG A 128 9.94 32.96 -5.00
C ARG A 128 8.74 32.17 -4.49
N TRP A 129 8.97 30.99 -3.93
CA TRP A 129 7.95 30.09 -3.38
C TRP A 129 8.65 29.22 -2.34
N ALA A 130 7.95 28.89 -1.25
CA ALA A 130 8.39 27.82 -0.36
C ALA A 130 7.72 26.50 -0.70
N SER A 131 8.39 25.44 -0.23
CA SER A 131 7.80 24.13 0.00
C SER A 131 7.81 23.85 1.51
N PRO A 132 7.03 22.85 1.97
CA PRO A 132 7.31 22.10 3.20
C PRO A 132 8.80 21.78 3.37
N VAL A 133 9.28 21.76 4.62
CA VAL A 133 10.64 21.29 4.92
C VAL A 133 10.60 19.78 5.07
N SER A 134 11.43 19.11 4.27
CA SER A 134 11.50 17.66 4.24
C SER A 134 12.52 17.14 5.25
N SER A 135 13.60 17.87 5.50
CA SER A 135 14.71 17.44 6.37
C SER A 135 14.59 17.93 7.80
N HIS A 136 14.68 17.01 8.77
CA HIS A 136 14.65 17.31 10.20
C HIS A 136 15.75 16.53 10.93
N LEU A 137 16.34 17.15 11.94
CA LEU A 137 17.30 16.52 12.85
C LEU A 137 16.88 16.80 14.29
N VAL A 138 16.85 15.77 15.13
CA VAL A 138 16.46 15.86 16.54
C VAL A 138 17.33 14.93 17.40
N GLU A 139 17.44 15.20 18.69
CA GLU A 139 18.09 14.30 19.65
C GLU A 139 17.08 13.23 20.10
N THR A 140 17.49 11.95 20.17
CA THR A 140 16.66 10.87 20.69
C THR A 140 16.63 10.87 22.21
N SER A 141 15.67 10.16 22.81
CA SER A 141 15.67 9.91 24.26
C SER A 141 16.90 9.16 24.80
N ALA A 142 17.73 8.59 23.92
CA ALA A 142 19.00 7.94 24.27
C ALA A 142 20.22 8.90 24.22
N GLY A 143 20.08 10.09 23.62
CA GLY A 143 21.18 11.01 23.35
C GLY A 143 21.89 10.76 22.01
N ASP A 144 21.22 10.09 21.07
CA ASP A 144 21.71 9.87 19.70
C ASP A 144 21.05 10.87 18.71
N LEU A 145 21.60 11.03 17.52
CA LEU A 145 21.08 11.93 16.48
C LEU A 145 20.04 11.20 15.60
N MET A 146 18.79 11.65 15.56
CA MET A 146 17.77 11.12 14.65
C MET A 146 17.49 12.09 13.49
N ARG A 147 17.81 11.65 12.28
CA ARG A 147 17.36 12.26 11.02
C ARG A 147 15.95 11.76 10.69
N VAL A 148 15.07 12.68 10.34
CA VAL A 148 13.74 12.39 9.79
C VAL A 148 13.60 13.14 8.48
N GLU A 149 13.42 12.43 7.37
CA GLU A 149 13.36 13.04 6.04
C GLU A 149 12.25 12.47 5.17
N TYR A 150 11.40 13.32 4.61
CA TYR A 150 10.41 12.91 3.61
C TYR A 150 11.01 12.82 2.21
N ASP A 151 10.76 11.70 1.54
CA ASP A 151 11.26 11.34 0.23
C ASP A 151 10.11 11.41 -0.79
N GLU A 152 9.90 12.59 -1.39
CA GLU A 152 8.91 12.81 -2.45
C GLU A 152 9.11 11.94 -3.70
N GLY A 153 10.30 11.34 -3.88
CA GLY A 153 10.60 10.49 -5.02
C GLY A 153 10.12 9.04 -4.84
N ALA A 154 9.99 8.59 -3.60
CA ALA A 154 9.58 7.24 -3.23
C ALA A 154 8.30 7.18 -2.38
N ASP A 155 7.68 8.33 -2.09
CA ASP A 155 6.50 8.48 -1.23
C ASP A 155 6.69 7.81 0.15
N VAL A 156 7.83 8.06 0.81
CA VAL A 156 8.13 7.54 2.16
C VAL A 156 8.69 8.60 3.11
N LEU A 157 8.37 8.47 4.40
CA LEU A 157 9.10 9.12 5.49
C LEU A 157 10.24 8.19 5.93
N ARG A 158 11.50 8.65 5.81
CA ARG A 158 12.68 7.92 6.30
C ARG A 158 13.07 8.45 7.68
N ILE A 159 13.45 7.53 8.56
CA ILE A 159 13.90 7.80 9.92
C ILE A 159 15.19 7.01 10.12
N GLU A 160 16.28 7.70 10.44
CA GLU A 160 17.63 7.14 10.60
C GLU A 160 18.25 7.68 11.89
N GLU A 161 18.73 6.80 12.78
CA GLU A 161 19.42 7.18 14.02
C GLU A 161 20.92 6.96 13.86
N TYR A 162 21.73 7.88 14.41
CA TYR A 162 23.18 7.92 14.28
C TYR A 162 23.85 8.21 15.62
N ALA A 163 24.96 7.54 15.89
CA ALA A 163 25.88 7.92 16.95
C ALA A 163 26.66 9.20 16.58
N ASP A 164 27.26 9.86 17.57
CA ASP A 164 28.08 11.08 17.42
C ASP A 164 29.23 10.97 16.39
N ASP A 165 29.74 9.76 16.14
CA ASP A 165 30.81 9.49 15.17
C ASP A 165 30.31 9.24 13.74
N GLY A 166 29.00 9.38 13.50
CA GLY A 166 28.37 9.19 12.19
C GLY A 166 28.03 7.73 11.87
N THR A 167 28.24 6.81 12.82
CA THR A 167 27.79 5.42 12.69
C THR A 167 26.26 5.38 12.71
N LEU A 168 25.65 4.89 11.62
CA LEU A 168 24.22 4.59 11.58
C LEU A 168 23.89 3.46 12.55
N LEU A 169 22.95 3.72 13.45
CA LEU A 169 22.42 2.78 14.44
C LEU A 169 21.19 2.06 13.90
N SER A 170 20.16 2.83 13.51
CA SER A 170 18.86 2.33 13.03
C SER A 170 18.49 2.98 11.69
N SER A 171 17.69 2.29 10.87
CA SER A 171 17.04 2.87 9.69
C SER A 171 15.68 2.20 9.46
N ARG A 172 14.65 3.01 9.27
CA ARG A 172 13.28 2.57 8.94
C ARG A 172 12.62 3.55 7.97
N THR A 173 11.63 3.05 7.23
CA THR A 173 10.76 3.88 6.40
C THR A 173 9.30 3.65 6.76
N MET A 174 8.47 4.66 6.50
CA MET A 174 7.01 4.59 6.60
C MET A 174 6.43 5.07 5.27
N GLY A 175 5.54 4.30 4.67
CA GLY A 175 4.87 4.69 3.43
C GLY A 175 3.96 5.90 3.64
N ALA A 176 3.90 6.82 2.69
CA ALA A 176 3.04 8.01 2.79
C ALA A 176 1.57 7.63 3.00
N LEU A 177 1.11 6.49 2.47
CA LEU A 177 -0.25 5.98 2.69
C LEU A 177 -0.54 5.61 4.14
N GLU A 178 0.47 5.23 4.94
CA GLU A 178 0.33 5.01 6.40
C GLU A 178 0.05 6.31 7.17
N LEU A 179 0.40 7.44 6.55
CA LEU A 179 0.27 8.79 7.07
C LEU A 179 -0.85 9.55 6.35
N ALA A 180 -1.63 8.92 5.47
CA ALA A 180 -2.59 9.62 4.63
C ALA A 180 -3.86 10.04 5.38
N PRO A 181 -4.47 11.19 5.02
CA PRO A 181 -5.81 11.53 5.47
C PRO A 181 -6.87 10.51 5.02
N GLU A 182 -8.00 10.50 5.73
CA GLU A 182 -9.14 9.62 5.39
C GLU A 182 -9.60 9.80 3.93
N GLY A 183 -9.84 8.67 3.24
CA GLY A 183 -10.30 8.62 1.84
C GLY A 183 -9.19 8.56 0.78
N VAL A 184 -7.92 8.78 1.13
CA VAL A 184 -6.79 8.59 0.20
C VAL A 184 -6.47 7.11 0.01
N THR A 185 -6.32 6.66 -1.23
CA THR A 185 -6.04 5.25 -1.57
C THR A 185 -4.72 5.02 -2.31
N ALA A 186 -3.95 6.07 -2.58
CA ALA A 186 -2.69 5.98 -3.30
C ALA A 186 -1.64 6.96 -2.75
N ALA A 187 -0.39 6.51 -2.64
CA ALA A 187 0.66 7.23 -1.92
C ALA A 187 1.02 8.58 -2.59
N GLN A 188 1.03 8.65 -3.92
CA GLN A 188 1.38 9.87 -4.66
C GLN A 188 0.37 11.02 -4.52
N ASP A 189 -0.80 10.75 -3.94
CA ASP A 189 -1.84 11.77 -3.68
C ASP A 189 -1.73 12.33 -2.24
N VAL A 190 -0.80 11.81 -1.43
CA VAL A 190 -0.45 12.32 -0.09
C VAL A 190 0.52 13.49 -0.22
N LEU A 191 0.12 14.64 0.33
CA LEU A 191 0.93 15.83 0.40
C LEU A 191 1.69 15.87 1.72
N TRP A 192 3.01 16.02 1.66
CA TRP A 192 3.84 16.24 2.86
C TRP A 192 3.56 17.61 3.46
N GLY A 193 3.39 17.67 4.79
CA GLY A 193 3.28 18.90 5.55
C GLY A 193 4.54 19.16 6.37
N GLY A 194 4.93 18.23 7.25
CA GLY A 194 6.16 18.36 8.04
C GLY A 194 6.21 17.42 9.25
N PHE A 195 7.37 17.40 9.91
CA PHE A 195 7.62 16.65 11.15
C PHE A 195 7.92 17.61 12.31
N PHE A 196 7.62 17.17 13.54
CA PHE A 196 8.00 17.86 14.77
C PHE A 196 8.23 16.86 15.90
N ALA A 197 9.34 17.04 16.63
CA ALA A 197 9.60 16.31 17.87
C ALA A 197 9.12 17.14 19.07
N GLY A 198 7.98 16.71 19.61
CA GLY A 198 7.45 17.21 20.87
C GLY A 198 8.14 16.56 22.07
N SER A 199 7.95 17.16 23.25
CA SER A 199 8.63 16.74 24.48
C SER A 199 8.31 15.32 24.91
N GLN A 200 7.17 14.77 24.49
CA GLN A 200 6.70 13.42 24.82
C GLN A 200 6.35 12.56 23.59
N ASN A 201 6.22 13.16 22.40
CA ASN A 201 5.64 12.52 21.22
C ASN A 201 6.28 13.04 19.93
N TYR A 202 6.22 12.25 18.86
CA TYR A 202 6.48 12.72 17.51
C TYR A 202 5.18 13.05 16.79
N PHE A 203 5.18 14.12 16.01
CA PHE A 203 4.06 14.57 15.21
C PHE A 203 4.42 14.65 13.73
N VAL A 204 3.56 14.10 12.88
CA VAL A 204 3.70 14.12 11.42
C VAL A 204 2.44 14.73 10.81
N VAL A 205 2.62 15.75 9.99
CA VAL A 205 1.54 16.47 9.30
C VAL A 205 1.58 16.14 7.81
N THR A 206 0.43 15.76 7.26
CA THR A 206 0.21 15.36 5.87
C THR A 206 -1.16 15.86 5.39
N GLY A 207 -1.47 15.70 4.11
CA GLY A 207 -2.72 16.20 3.53
C GLY A 207 -3.06 15.59 2.18
N GLN A 208 -4.15 16.08 1.57
CA GLN A 208 -4.57 15.73 0.22
C GLN A 208 -5.18 16.95 -0.48
N ALA A 209 -5.22 16.93 -1.81
CA ALA A 209 -5.87 17.98 -2.59
C ALA A 209 -7.41 17.80 -2.60
N ASN A 210 -8.14 18.90 -2.47
CA ASN A 210 -9.59 18.98 -2.58
C ASN A 210 -9.99 19.81 -3.81
N PRO A 211 -9.79 19.29 -5.05
CA PRO A 211 -10.03 20.04 -6.29
C PRO A 211 -11.52 20.35 -6.51
N THR A 212 -12.42 19.70 -5.77
CA THR A 212 -13.87 19.92 -5.77
C THR A 212 -14.35 20.98 -4.78
N GLU A 213 -13.47 21.43 -3.87
CA GLU A 213 -13.80 22.41 -2.81
C GLU A 213 -15.00 21.95 -1.97
N SER A 214 -14.97 20.67 -1.57
CA SER A 214 -16.01 20.01 -0.77
C SER A 214 -15.61 19.95 0.70
N ASP A 215 -16.50 20.36 1.59
CA ASP A 215 -16.28 20.33 3.04
C ASP A 215 -16.25 18.91 3.64
N ASP A 216 -16.74 17.90 2.91
CA ASP A 216 -16.68 16.50 3.33
C ASP A 216 -15.26 15.87 3.18
N VAL A 217 -14.30 16.56 2.55
CA VAL A 217 -12.96 16.03 2.29
C VAL A 217 -12.02 16.31 3.47
N HIS A 218 -11.39 15.26 3.98
CA HIS A 218 -10.35 15.32 5.01
C HIS A 218 -9.02 15.79 4.42
N VAL A 219 -8.80 17.10 4.36
CA VAL A 219 -7.68 17.71 3.63
C VAL A 219 -6.33 17.69 4.37
N VAL A 220 -6.33 17.66 5.70
CA VAL A 220 -5.11 17.65 6.53
C VAL A 220 -5.22 16.57 7.59
N ARG A 221 -4.11 15.86 7.85
CA ARG A 221 -3.98 14.92 8.95
C ARG A 221 -2.80 15.31 9.84
N VAL A 222 -2.98 15.21 11.15
CA VAL A 222 -1.90 15.25 12.14
C VAL A 222 -1.85 13.88 12.82
N SER A 223 -0.78 13.13 12.58
CA SER A 223 -0.54 11.81 13.18
C SER A 223 0.42 11.93 14.36
N LYS A 224 0.14 11.20 15.44
CA LYS A 224 0.89 11.22 16.70
C LYS A 224 1.50 9.86 17.00
N PHE A 225 2.77 9.85 17.38
CA PHE A 225 3.55 8.67 17.74
C PHE A 225 4.26 8.87 19.07
N ASP A 226 4.60 7.79 19.77
CA ASP A 226 5.57 7.87 20.87
C ASP A 226 7.01 8.03 20.33
N HIS A 227 7.98 8.25 21.22
CA HIS A 227 9.40 8.35 20.81
C HIS A 227 10.02 7.04 20.31
N ALA A 228 9.30 5.91 20.36
CA ALA A 228 9.66 4.65 19.71
C ALA A 228 8.94 4.44 18.36
N TRP A 229 8.29 5.49 17.84
CA TRP A 229 7.52 5.49 16.59
C TRP A 229 6.37 4.47 16.56
N ASN A 230 5.79 4.14 17.72
CA ASN A 230 4.50 3.45 17.79
C ASN A 230 3.39 4.47 17.55
N TYR A 231 2.46 4.14 16.64
CA TYR A 231 1.29 4.99 16.37
C TYR A 231 0.37 5.04 17.59
N ILE A 232 0.03 6.25 18.04
CA ILE A 232 -0.90 6.50 19.15
C ILE A 232 -2.30 6.81 18.61
N SER A 233 -2.40 7.81 17.74
CA SER A 233 -3.66 8.38 17.26
C SER A 233 -3.40 9.41 16.17
N ALA A 234 -4.44 9.84 15.45
CA ALA A 234 -4.39 10.95 14.52
C ALA A 234 -5.67 11.79 14.59
N VAL A 235 -5.63 12.97 14.00
CA VAL A 235 -6.79 13.82 13.76
C VAL A 235 -6.78 14.28 12.31
N ASP A 236 -7.92 14.16 11.65
CA ASP A 236 -8.15 14.59 10.28
C ASP A 236 -9.04 15.84 10.27
N LEU A 237 -8.67 16.86 9.50
CA LEU A 237 -9.40 18.12 9.36
C LEU A 237 -10.15 18.15 8.02
N SER A 238 -11.47 18.25 8.10
CA SER A 238 -12.40 18.51 6.99
C SER A 238 -13.22 19.78 7.30
N GLY A 239 -13.97 20.28 6.31
CA GLY A 239 -14.76 21.52 6.46
C GLY A 239 -13.93 22.80 6.68
N ILE A 240 -12.68 22.82 6.22
CA ILE A 240 -11.79 23.98 6.29
C ILE A 240 -11.57 24.55 4.88
N ASN A 241 -11.42 25.87 4.76
CA ASN A 241 -11.24 26.62 3.50
C ASN A 241 -9.87 26.30 2.81
N THR A 242 -9.72 25.08 2.31
CA THR A 242 -8.45 24.54 1.79
C THR A 242 -8.71 23.68 0.57
N ARG A 243 -8.23 24.14 -0.58
CA ARG A 243 -8.18 23.38 -1.83
C ARG A 243 -6.90 22.55 -1.95
N VAL A 244 -5.76 23.08 -1.50
CA VAL A 244 -4.48 22.35 -1.42
C VAL A 244 -3.75 22.79 -0.15
N PRO A 245 -3.54 21.92 0.84
CA PRO A 245 -2.76 22.24 2.04
C PRO A 245 -1.27 22.38 1.72
N PHE A 246 -0.56 23.14 2.54
CA PHE A 246 0.90 23.35 2.52
C PHE A 246 1.48 23.99 1.24
N ASP A 247 0.61 24.33 0.28
CA ASP A 247 1.00 24.95 -0.99
C ASP A 247 1.52 26.38 -0.79
N ALA A 248 2.57 26.73 -1.55
CA ALA A 248 3.26 28.02 -1.58
C ALA A 248 3.92 28.51 -0.26
N GLY A 249 4.00 27.68 0.78
CA GLY A 249 4.62 28.02 2.07
C GLY A 249 5.39 26.82 2.67
N SER A 250 6.13 27.07 3.75
CA SER A 250 6.69 26.01 4.57
C SER A 250 5.69 25.62 5.67
N LEU A 251 6.06 24.65 6.50
CA LEU A 251 5.34 24.33 7.73
C LEU A 251 6.32 24.39 8.90
N ARG A 252 5.88 24.97 10.02
CA ARG A 252 6.58 24.98 11.29
C ARG A 252 5.60 24.67 12.41
N MET A 253 6.09 24.02 13.45
CA MET A 253 5.30 23.64 14.61
C MET A 253 5.96 24.13 15.89
N LEU A 254 5.12 24.35 16.91
CA LEU A 254 5.52 24.73 18.27
C LEU A 254 4.63 23.97 19.25
N GLU A 255 5.23 23.34 20.25
CA GLU A 255 4.53 22.76 21.41
C GLU A 255 4.61 23.74 22.57
N THR A 256 3.46 24.12 23.14
CA THR A 256 3.38 24.97 24.33
C THR A 256 2.04 24.77 25.04
N ASP A 257 2.01 24.82 26.38
CA ASP A 257 0.82 24.62 27.23
C ASP A 257 -0.03 23.34 26.95
N GLY A 258 0.55 22.32 26.29
CA GLY A 258 -0.14 21.08 25.89
C GLY A 258 -0.88 21.18 24.55
N GLU A 259 -0.66 22.27 23.82
CA GLU A 259 -1.18 22.57 22.49
C GLU A 259 -0.05 22.51 21.46
N LEU A 260 -0.28 21.81 20.36
CA LEU A 260 0.57 21.84 19.17
C LEU A 260 0.04 22.91 18.21
N TYR A 261 0.80 24.00 18.07
CA TYR A 261 0.56 25.05 17.09
C TYR A 261 1.19 24.67 15.76
N ILE A 262 0.39 24.52 14.70
CA ILE A 262 0.86 24.25 13.34
C ILE A 262 0.67 25.50 12.49
N ARG A 263 1.78 26.01 11.92
CA ARG A 263 1.84 27.23 11.13
C ARG A 263 2.33 26.92 9.72
N THR A 264 1.55 27.25 8.69
CA THR A 264 1.86 26.90 7.31
C THR A 264 1.18 27.82 6.28
N ALA A 265 1.06 27.38 5.02
CA ALA A 265 0.25 27.97 3.97
C ALA A 265 -0.73 26.96 3.37
N HIS A 266 -1.59 27.45 2.49
CA HIS A 266 -2.49 26.66 1.66
C HIS A 266 -2.97 27.47 0.44
N THR A 267 -3.44 26.77 -0.58
CA THR A 267 -4.33 27.35 -1.60
C THR A 267 -5.77 27.18 -1.10
N MET A 268 -6.50 28.29 -0.96
CA MET A 268 -7.88 28.37 -0.45
C MET A 268 -8.93 27.94 -1.49
N TYR A 269 -10.19 27.84 -1.08
CA TYR A 269 -11.33 27.77 -2.02
C TYR A 269 -11.41 29.03 -2.91
N ALA A 270 -12.17 28.95 -3.99
CA ALA A 270 -12.28 30.04 -4.96
C ALA A 270 -13.03 31.23 -4.36
N SER A 271 -12.44 32.43 -4.42
CA SER A 271 -13.08 33.65 -3.93
C SER A 271 -14.09 34.22 -4.95
N ASP A 272 -14.78 35.31 -4.61
CA ASP A 272 -15.75 36.00 -5.49
C ASP A 272 -15.18 36.40 -6.87
N ASP A 273 -13.85 36.50 -7.00
CA ASP A 273 -13.15 36.76 -8.27
C ASP A 273 -12.95 35.49 -9.14
N GLY A 274 -13.33 34.32 -8.65
CA GLY A 274 -13.17 33.02 -9.31
C GLY A 274 -11.76 32.45 -9.24
N LEU A 275 -10.88 32.98 -8.37
CA LEU A 275 -9.51 32.52 -8.19
C LEU A 275 -9.31 31.86 -6.82
N ASN A 276 -8.49 30.80 -6.81
CA ASN A 276 -7.96 30.21 -5.58
C ASN A 276 -6.68 30.95 -5.18
N HIS A 277 -6.74 31.66 -4.04
CA HIS A 277 -5.62 32.45 -3.54
C HIS A 277 -4.79 31.65 -2.53
N GLN A 278 -3.48 31.85 -2.53
CA GLN A 278 -2.57 31.28 -1.55
C GLN A 278 -2.54 32.17 -0.31
N SER A 279 -2.70 31.57 0.87
CA SER A 279 -2.62 32.28 2.15
C SER A 279 -1.90 31.48 3.24
N ASN A 280 -1.73 32.11 4.39
CA ASN A 280 -1.00 31.61 5.53
C ASN A 280 -1.96 31.03 6.60
N MET A 281 -2.01 29.71 6.72
CA MET A 281 -2.88 28.98 7.64
C MET A 281 -2.24 28.76 9.03
N THR A 282 -3.04 28.80 10.10
CA THR A 282 -2.64 28.32 11.43
C THR A 282 -3.74 27.46 12.02
N PHE A 283 -3.40 26.36 12.69
CA PHE A 283 -4.35 25.57 13.46
C PHE A 283 -3.68 24.98 14.70
N ILE A 284 -4.48 24.71 15.72
CA ILE A 284 -4.01 24.30 17.05
C ILE A 284 -4.65 22.95 17.39
N ILE A 285 -3.83 21.97 17.79
CA ILE A 285 -4.28 20.63 18.22
C ILE A 285 -3.99 20.46 19.71
N ASP A 286 -4.99 20.08 20.51
CA ASP A 286 -4.80 19.61 21.88
C ASP A 286 -4.11 18.25 21.83
N GLU A 287 -2.89 18.16 22.35
CA GLU A 287 -2.07 16.95 22.22
C GLU A 287 -2.67 15.74 22.95
N ALA A 288 -3.35 15.98 24.07
CA ALA A 288 -3.82 14.92 24.95
C ALA A 288 -5.05 14.19 24.38
N THR A 289 -5.91 14.92 23.67
CA THR A 289 -7.16 14.43 23.09
C THR A 289 -7.09 14.27 21.57
N MET A 290 -6.06 14.83 20.91
CA MET A 290 -5.91 14.91 19.45
C MET A 290 -7.17 15.50 18.80
N ARG A 291 -7.50 16.73 19.18
CA ARG A 291 -8.64 17.49 18.66
C ARG A 291 -8.24 18.90 18.29
N PRO A 292 -8.84 19.51 17.24
CA PRO A 292 -8.64 20.92 16.97
C PRO A 292 -9.19 21.77 18.12
N VAL A 293 -8.37 22.70 18.60
CA VAL A 293 -8.72 23.72 19.61
C VAL A 293 -9.23 24.98 18.92
N ASP A 294 -8.47 25.48 17.94
CA ASP A 294 -8.78 26.69 17.17
C ASP A 294 -8.15 26.62 15.76
N GLY A 295 -8.63 27.48 14.86
CA GLY A 295 -8.35 27.41 13.43
C GLY A 295 -8.44 28.75 12.70
N PHE A 296 -7.36 29.12 12.03
CA PHE A 296 -7.21 30.35 11.25
C PHE A 296 -6.87 29.98 9.80
N TRP A 297 -7.91 29.61 9.05
CA TRP A 297 -7.84 29.16 7.65
C TRP A 297 -8.81 29.89 6.69
N ASP A 298 -9.68 30.78 7.18
CA ASP A 298 -10.52 31.59 6.28
C ASP A 298 -9.81 32.85 5.80
N VAL A 299 -10.25 33.38 4.66
CA VAL A 299 -9.80 34.66 4.11
C VAL A 299 -9.91 35.75 5.18
N MET A 300 -8.76 36.30 5.57
CA MET A 300 -8.61 37.37 6.56
C MET A 300 -9.03 37.02 8.01
N ASN A 301 -9.14 35.73 8.36
CA ASN A 301 -9.42 35.30 9.73
C ASN A 301 -8.18 35.35 10.65
N ILE A 302 -7.62 36.55 10.77
CA ILE A 302 -6.83 37.05 11.88
C ILE A 302 -7.15 38.56 11.89
N GLY A 303 -8.14 38.97 12.69
CA GLY A 303 -9.15 40.04 12.47
C GLY A 303 -8.80 41.49 12.09
N ASN A 304 -7.62 41.75 11.51
CA ASN A 304 -7.17 42.92 10.77
C ASN A 304 -7.06 44.29 11.48
N ALA A 305 -6.15 45.17 11.04
CA ALA A 305 -5.21 45.05 9.90
C ALA A 305 -3.76 44.88 10.41
N PHE A 306 -2.90 44.00 9.90
CA PHE A 306 -3.02 43.01 8.81
C PHE A 306 -2.59 41.63 9.32
N GLY A 307 -3.53 40.85 9.88
CA GLY A 307 -3.19 39.57 10.51
C GLY A 307 -2.96 38.42 9.52
N TYR A 308 -3.53 38.57 8.33
CA TYR A 308 -3.34 37.72 7.15
C TYR A 308 -2.04 38.08 6.42
N VAL A 309 -1.49 37.15 5.65
CA VAL A 309 -0.41 37.41 4.66
C VAL A 309 -0.71 36.53 3.46
N SER A 310 -0.98 37.16 2.31
CA SER A 310 -1.15 36.40 1.08
C SER A 310 0.22 35.89 0.64
N HIS A 311 0.23 34.69 0.04
CA HIS A 311 1.35 34.31 -0.82
C HIS A 311 2.70 34.31 -0.05
N SER A 312 2.71 33.68 1.13
CA SER A 312 3.79 33.79 2.10
C SER A 312 4.91 32.76 1.84
N PHE A 313 6.08 33.21 1.40
CA PHE A 313 7.18 32.38 0.89
C PHE A 313 8.05 31.72 1.98
N ASN A 314 7.82 31.98 3.27
CA ASN A 314 8.33 31.18 4.39
C ASN A 314 7.58 31.59 5.68
N GLN A 315 7.42 30.66 6.61
CA GLN A 315 6.70 30.84 7.86
C GLN A 315 7.52 30.30 9.02
N PHE A 316 7.47 30.97 10.16
CA PHE A 316 7.98 30.47 11.43
C PHE A 316 7.01 30.75 12.56
N VAL A 317 7.11 29.94 13.62
CA VAL A 317 6.38 30.10 14.88
C VAL A 317 7.37 29.88 16.04
N THR A 318 7.25 30.67 17.10
CA THR A 318 8.09 30.56 18.31
C THR A 318 7.33 31.07 19.53
N GLU A 319 7.79 30.72 20.73
CA GLU A 319 7.22 31.24 21.97
C GLU A 319 8.17 32.25 22.64
N LEU A 320 7.61 33.24 23.34
CA LEU A 320 8.35 34.13 24.22
C LEU A 320 7.48 34.49 25.43
N ASN A 321 7.84 33.96 26.61
CA ASN A 321 7.21 34.25 27.90
C ASN A 321 5.68 33.98 27.94
N GLY A 322 5.23 32.77 27.55
CA GLY A 322 3.81 32.40 27.51
C GLY A 322 3.04 33.10 26.41
N THR A 323 3.70 33.45 25.30
CA THR A 323 3.07 34.09 24.15
C THR A 323 3.68 33.57 22.86
N VAL A 324 2.83 33.04 22.00
CA VAL A 324 3.21 32.58 20.67
C VAL A 324 3.33 33.76 19.70
N TYR A 325 4.36 33.74 18.87
CA TYR A 325 4.60 34.68 17.78
C TYR A 325 4.82 33.94 16.48
N ALA A 326 4.39 34.53 15.36
CA ALA A 326 4.69 34.07 14.02
C ALA A 326 5.51 35.10 13.24
N LEU A 327 6.38 34.62 12.37
CA LEU A 327 7.12 35.40 11.38
C LEU A 327 6.72 34.89 9.99
N ASP A 328 6.19 35.78 9.14
CA ASP A 328 5.82 35.46 7.75
C ASP A 328 6.61 36.32 6.77
N HIS A 329 7.00 35.75 5.63
CA HIS A 329 7.59 36.44 4.49
C HIS A 329 6.53 36.65 3.40
N GLY A 330 5.89 37.83 3.36
CA GLY A 330 4.77 38.11 2.45
C GLY A 330 5.15 38.84 1.16
N ASP A 331 4.59 38.40 0.03
CA ASP A 331 4.63 39.18 -1.22
C ASP A 331 3.40 40.12 -1.38
N ALA A 332 2.35 39.92 -0.58
CA ALA A 332 1.12 40.71 -0.60
C ALA A 332 0.36 40.73 0.75
N TYR A 333 -0.19 41.92 1.06
CA TYR A 333 -1.05 42.19 2.23
C TYR A 333 -0.48 41.80 3.62
N PRO A 334 0.60 42.44 4.11
CA PRO A 334 1.45 43.41 3.42
C PRO A 334 2.57 42.73 2.62
N ARG A 335 3.19 43.50 1.71
CA ARG A 335 4.40 43.08 0.99
C ARG A 335 5.63 43.37 1.84
N ALA A 336 5.83 42.54 2.86
CA ALA A 336 6.86 42.72 3.88
C ALA A 336 7.18 41.40 4.60
N VAL A 337 8.31 41.39 5.33
CA VAL A 337 8.54 40.41 6.40
C VAL A 337 7.87 40.94 7.67
N VAL A 338 6.95 40.18 8.26
CA VAL A 338 6.14 40.61 9.40
C VAL A 338 6.27 39.67 10.60
N ILE A 339 6.43 40.24 11.79
CA ILE A 339 6.27 39.53 13.07
C ILE A 339 4.88 39.86 13.62
N LYS A 340 4.15 38.86 14.08
CA LYS A 340 2.84 39.04 14.73
C LYS A 340 2.69 38.15 15.95
N ARG A 341 1.88 38.61 16.90
CA ARG A 341 1.45 37.81 18.05
C ARG A 341 0.36 36.84 17.60
N LEU A 342 0.40 35.58 18.03
CA LEU A 342 -0.73 34.64 17.94
C LEU A 342 -1.41 34.57 19.31
N GLY A 343 -2.72 34.26 19.34
CA GLY A 343 -3.48 34.16 20.59
C GLY A 343 -4.86 33.56 20.37
N ALA A 344 -5.51 33.13 21.45
CA ALA A 344 -6.76 32.36 21.49
C ALA A 344 -8.04 33.05 20.97
N THR A 345 -7.90 34.21 20.30
CA THR A 345 -8.97 34.89 19.55
C THR A 345 -8.42 35.54 18.27
N GLY A 346 -7.31 35.03 17.74
CA GLY A 346 -6.52 35.64 16.67
C GLY A 346 -5.49 36.68 17.16
N SER A 347 -4.70 37.19 16.22
CA SER A 347 -3.63 38.18 16.45
C SER A 347 -4.18 39.53 16.91
N SER A 348 -3.54 40.08 17.93
CA SER A 348 -3.83 41.42 18.45
C SER A 348 -2.95 42.54 17.87
N SER A 349 -1.79 42.19 17.27
CA SER A 349 -0.76 43.15 16.87
C SER A 349 0.32 42.51 15.99
N TYR A 350 0.89 43.31 15.09
CA TYR A 350 2.00 42.95 14.22
C TYR A 350 2.97 44.12 14.03
N THR A 351 4.19 43.84 13.55
CA THR A 351 5.19 44.84 13.12
C THR A 351 5.90 44.38 11.85
N GLU A 352 6.28 45.33 11.01
CA GLU A 352 7.03 45.12 9.76
C GLU A 352 8.54 45.19 10.06
N VAL A 353 9.26 44.13 9.71
CA VAL A 353 10.71 43.98 9.94
C VAL A 353 11.51 44.41 8.70
N LEU A 354 10.98 44.11 7.51
CA LEU A 354 11.56 44.47 6.23
C LEU A 354 10.42 44.78 5.25
N ASP A 355 10.31 46.05 4.85
CA ASP A 355 9.47 46.46 3.73
C ASP A 355 10.06 45.88 2.43
N ILE A 356 9.21 45.28 1.59
CA ILE A 356 9.64 44.69 0.32
C ILE A 356 9.13 45.57 -0.84
N TYR A 357 10.05 45.98 -1.70
CA TYR A 357 9.75 46.84 -2.84
C TYR A 357 9.04 46.07 -3.96
N GLY A 358 8.05 46.71 -4.59
CA GLY A 358 7.28 46.15 -5.71
C GLY A 358 5.79 46.44 -5.61
N GLU A 359 5.03 45.93 -6.57
CA GLU A 359 3.56 45.96 -6.57
C GLU A 359 3.00 44.64 -6.01
N ILE A 360 1.74 44.66 -5.57
CA ILE A 360 1.01 43.44 -5.18
C ILE A 360 0.87 42.56 -6.43
N GLY A 361 1.34 41.31 -6.35
CA GLY A 361 1.42 40.39 -7.48
C GLY A 361 2.78 40.35 -8.21
N ASP A 362 3.80 41.05 -7.71
CA ASP A 362 5.19 40.77 -8.08
C ASP A 362 5.65 39.48 -7.34
N ASN A 363 5.44 38.31 -7.95
CA ASN A 363 5.81 36.98 -7.41
C ASN A 363 7.35 36.75 -7.35
N SER A 364 8.11 37.69 -6.79
CA SER A 364 9.51 37.58 -6.37
C SER A 364 9.84 38.82 -5.52
N THR A 365 10.32 38.61 -4.30
CA THR A 365 10.57 39.67 -3.32
C THR A 365 12.01 40.17 -3.33
N GLY A 366 12.95 39.40 -3.88
CA GLY A 366 14.39 39.67 -3.76
C GLY A 366 14.93 39.52 -2.33
N ALA A 367 14.11 38.98 -1.43
CA ALA A 367 14.43 38.68 -0.05
C ALA A 367 14.15 37.21 0.24
N THR A 368 14.72 36.71 1.33
CA THR A 368 14.32 35.46 1.98
C THR A 368 14.32 35.66 3.50
N VAL A 369 13.65 34.76 4.19
CA VAL A 369 13.68 34.61 5.65
C VAL A 369 14.07 33.16 5.91
N GLY A 370 15.02 32.91 6.81
CA GLY A 370 15.53 31.55 7.07
C GLY A 370 15.70 31.21 8.55
N GLY A 371 15.24 32.07 9.47
CA GLY A 371 15.15 31.69 10.87
C GLY A 371 14.47 32.72 11.76
N PHE A 372 13.85 32.23 12.83
CA PHE A 372 13.13 33.00 13.84
C PHE A 372 13.31 32.34 15.21
N ALA A 373 13.72 33.11 16.23
CA ALA A 373 13.93 32.58 17.58
C ALA A 373 13.74 33.66 18.65
N ALA A 374 13.33 33.25 19.84
CA ALA A 374 13.14 34.14 20.99
C ALA A 374 14.32 34.11 21.98
N SER A 375 14.54 35.23 22.67
CA SER A 375 15.38 35.37 23.86
C SER A 375 14.51 35.85 25.03
N GLU A 376 14.30 34.97 26.00
CA GLU A 376 13.40 35.18 27.15
C GLU A 376 13.94 36.22 28.12
N THR A 377 15.22 36.11 28.49
CA THR A 377 15.92 37.02 29.41
C THR A 377 16.09 38.43 28.84
N ARG A 378 16.14 38.56 27.52
CA ARG A 378 16.17 39.86 26.82
C ARG A 378 14.78 40.38 26.48
N GLY A 379 13.77 39.53 26.42
CA GLY A 379 12.42 39.89 25.98
C GLY A 379 12.36 40.25 24.49
N THR A 380 13.14 39.56 23.66
CA THR A 380 13.33 39.88 22.23
C THR A 380 13.07 38.69 21.31
N LEU A 381 12.69 39.01 20.07
CA LEU A 381 12.48 38.10 18.96
C LEU A 381 13.51 38.43 17.87
N LEU A 382 14.32 37.46 17.50
CA LEU A 382 15.37 37.56 16.50
C LEU A 382 14.88 36.93 15.19
N ALA A 383 15.05 37.64 14.07
CA ALA A 383 14.71 37.15 12.74
C ALA A 383 15.90 37.35 11.79
N VAL A 384 16.17 36.37 10.93
CA VAL A 384 17.27 36.43 9.96
C VAL A 384 16.78 36.11 8.55
N GLY A 385 17.41 36.72 7.56
CA GLY A 385 17.13 36.51 6.15
C GLY A 385 18.20 37.13 5.26
N THR A 386 18.09 36.95 3.94
CA THR A 386 18.84 37.79 3.00
C THR A 386 17.91 38.74 2.25
N SER A 387 18.47 39.83 1.72
CA SER A 387 17.72 40.73 0.83
C SER A 387 18.67 41.49 -0.10
N ALA A 388 18.22 41.66 -1.34
CA ALA A 388 18.70 42.72 -2.23
C ALA A 388 18.18 44.09 -1.73
N PRO A 389 18.66 45.22 -2.29
CA PRO A 389 18.16 46.56 -1.91
C PRO A 389 16.66 46.73 -2.20
N GLN A 390 15.89 47.08 -1.16
CA GLN A 390 14.44 47.32 -1.22
C GLN A 390 14.09 48.82 -1.40
N ASP A 391 14.96 49.58 -2.06
CA ASP A 391 14.83 51.03 -2.28
C ASP A 391 14.49 51.40 -3.74
N GLY A 392 14.23 50.40 -4.58
CA GLY A 392 14.00 50.58 -6.02
C GLY A 392 15.25 50.86 -6.85
N SER A 393 16.46 50.77 -6.28
CA SER A 393 17.73 50.85 -7.03
C SER A 393 17.92 49.68 -8.00
N VAL A 394 17.28 48.55 -7.70
CA VAL A 394 17.16 47.34 -8.52
C VAL A 394 15.69 47.02 -8.80
N ARG A 395 15.42 46.14 -9.78
CA ARG A 395 14.06 45.63 -10.02
C ARG A 395 13.68 44.64 -8.90
N PRO A 396 12.38 44.50 -8.55
CA PRO A 396 11.92 43.45 -7.65
C PRO A 396 12.49 42.08 -8.07
N GLY A 397 13.03 41.33 -7.11
CA GLY A 397 13.66 40.03 -7.37
C GLY A 397 15.05 40.05 -8.02
N ALA A 398 15.69 41.21 -8.19
CA ALA A 398 17.02 41.33 -8.82
C ALA A 398 18.05 42.00 -7.90
N GLY A 399 19.34 41.76 -8.19
CA GLY A 399 20.47 42.31 -7.45
C GLY A 399 21.02 41.38 -6.38
N SER A 400 22.27 41.60 -5.98
CA SER A 400 22.99 40.73 -5.05
C SER A 400 22.45 40.86 -3.62
N ARG A 401 22.12 39.74 -2.99
CA ARG A 401 21.56 39.71 -1.64
C ARG A 401 22.61 39.80 -0.54
N ASN A 402 22.24 40.45 0.56
CA ASN A 402 23.00 40.56 1.80
C ASN A 402 22.26 39.92 2.96
N VAL A 403 22.98 39.34 3.93
CA VAL A 403 22.38 38.85 5.18
C VAL A 403 21.92 40.04 6.01
N TRP A 404 20.72 39.96 6.57
CA TRP A 404 20.21 40.89 7.58
C TRP A 404 19.80 40.14 8.85
N LEU A 405 19.93 40.82 9.98
CA LEU A 405 19.42 40.39 11.28
C LEU A 405 18.50 41.48 11.83
N SER A 406 17.34 41.09 12.32
CA SER A 406 16.45 41.95 13.08
C SER A 406 16.30 41.47 14.51
N VAL A 407 16.15 42.42 15.44
CA VAL A 407 15.79 42.16 16.84
C VAL A 407 14.61 43.04 17.20
N THR A 408 13.51 42.40 17.58
CA THR A 408 12.21 43.02 17.87
C THR A 408 11.83 42.79 19.33
N PRO A 409 11.42 43.81 20.10
CA PRO A 409 10.97 43.62 21.48
C PRO A 409 9.63 42.85 21.54
N SER A 410 9.36 42.17 22.66
CA SER A 410 8.16 41.34 22.85
C SER A 410 6.83 42.10 22.74
N ASP A 411 6.83 43.42 22.96
CA ASP A 411 5.66 44.29 22.79
C ASP A 411 5.36 44.63 21.32
N LEU A 412 6.20 44.14 20.38
CA LEU A 412 6.20 44.48 18.95
C LEU A 412 6.38 45.98 18.68
N GLY A 413 7.13 46.66 19.55
CA GLY A 413 7.71 47.98 19.28
C GLY A 413 8.75 47.97 18.17
N THR A 414 9.48 49.08 18.03
CA THR A 414 10.43 49.29 16.93
C THR A 414 11.53 48.22 16.88
N SER A 415 11.52 47.42 15.83
CA SER A 415 12.57 46.48 15.48
C SER A 415 13.87 47.20 15.14
N THR A 416 14.99 46.66 15.60
CA THR A 416 16.30 46.98 15.02
C THR A 416 16.51 46.18 13.75
N PHE A 417 17.27 46.70 12.79
CA PHE A 417 17.62 46.02 11.54
C PHE A 417 19.10 46.27 11.22
N THR A 418 19.88 45.21 11.08
CA THR A 418 21.33 45.27 10.95
C THR A 418 21.81 44.38 9.80
N TRP A 419 22.61 44.95 8.89
CA TRP A 419 23.23 44.17 7.82
C TRP A 419 24.40 43.33 8.34
N LEU A 420 24.29 42.02 8.12
CA LEU A 420 25.30 40.96 8.26
C LEU A 420 26.55 41.27 7.41
N THR A 421 26.29 41.46 6.11
CA THR A 421 27.24 41.58 5.00
C THR A 421 27.04 42.87 4.20
N SER A 422 27.92 43.16 3.22
CA SER A 422 27.82 44.37 2.39
C SER A 422 28.31 44.17 0.94
N PHE A 423 27.78 43.15 0.25
CA PHE A 423 27.92 42.98 -1.20
C PHE A 423 27.25 44.15 -1.94
N ALA A 424 27.89 44.63 -3.01
CA ALA A 424 27.30 45.62 -3.91
C ALA A 424 26.11 45.02 -4.69
N ALA A 425 25.12 45.84 -5.05
CA ALA A 425 23.89 45.37 -5.71
C ALA A 425 24.10 44.72 -7.09
N ASP A 426 25.25 44.98 -7.74
CA ASP A 426 25.70 44.42 -9.01
C ASP A 426 26.86 43.41 -8.87
N SER A 427 27.12 42.93 -7.65
CA SER A 427 28.12 41.91 -7.34
C SER A 427 27.78 40.55 -7.97
N THR A 428 28.80 39.83 -8.43
CA THR A 428 28.68 38.43 -8.86
C THR A 428 28.57 37.45 -7.69
N GLU A 429 28.95 37.89 -6.49
CA GLU A 429 28.79 37.15 -5.24
C GLU A 429 27.66 37.76 -4.39
N GLU A 430 26.84 36.90 -3.80
CA GLU A 430 25.77 37.26 -2.87
C GLU A 430 25.70 36.26 -1.71
N ALA A 431 25.02 36.64 -0.62
CA ALA A 431 24.62 35.73 0.44
C ALA A 431 23.31 35.00 0.08
N LEU A 432 23.39 33.67 0.06
CA LEU A 432 22.26 32.77 -0.08
C LEU A 432 21.76 32.40 1.33
N ASN A 433 20.46 32.57 1.53
CA ASN A 433 19.65 31.89 2.53
C ASN A 433 20.28 31.58 3.91
N PRO A 434 20.12 32.49 4.89
CA PRO A 434 20.73 32.33 6.20
C PRO A 434 19.82 31.60 7.18
N VAL A 435 20.40 30.71 7.98
CA VAL A 435 19.73 30.00 9.07
C VAL A 435 20.07 30.66 10.40
N LEU A 436 19.06 30.81 11.29
CA LEU A 436 19.24 31.20 12.69
C LEU A 436 19.10 29.96 13.58
N ALA A 437 20.11 29.67 14.39
CA ALA A 437 20.08 28.59 15.36
C ALA A 437 20.23 29.14 16.79
N LYS A 438 19.30 28.81 17.69
CA LYS A 438 19.37 29.15 19.12
C LYS A 438 20.30 28.16 19.83
N VAL A 439 21.37 28.65 20.45
CA VAL A 439 22.30 27.83 21.25
C VAL A 439 21.81 27.74 22.70
N ASN A 440 21.45 28.89 23.24
CA ASN A 440 20.81 29.05 24.53
C ASN A 440 20.06 30.40 24.50
N ASP A 441 19.60 30.87 25.66
CA ASP A 441 18.72 32.04 25.67
C ASP A 441 19.35 33.36 25.20
N ASP A 442 20.68 33.53 25.32
CA ASP A 442 21.39 34.76 24.96
C ASP A 442 22.57 34.50 24.01
N LEU A 443 22.51 33.39 23.26
CA LEU A 443 23.51 33.01 22.27
C LEU A 443 22.85 32.32 21.07
N PHE A 444 23.10 32.87 19.88
CA PHE A 444 22.55 32.40 18.62
C PHE A 444 23.65 32.34 17.56
N MET A 445 23.56 31.40 16.62
CA MET A 445 24.39 31.37 15.42
C MET A 445 23.56 31.82 14.21
N VAL A 446 24.16 32.66 13.38
CA VAL A 446 23.69 32.96 12.03
C VAL A 446 24.67 32.31 11.05
N ALA A 447 24.19 31.39 10.20
CA ALA A 447 24.99 30.72 9.18
C ALA A 447 24.35 30.87 7.80
N TRP A 448 25.15 30.93 6.73
CA TRP A 448 24.67 31.10 5.34
C TRP A 448 25.71 30.58 4.34
N ASN A 449 25.30 30.28 3.11
CA ASN A 449 26.22 30.07 2.00
C ASN A 449 26.37 31.34 1.16
N THR A 450 27.49 31.53 0.44
CA THR A 450 27.54 32.48 -0.68
C THR A 450 27.24 31.78 -2.00
N SER A 451 26.93 32.54 -3.05
CA SER A 451 26.77 32.00 -4.41
C SER A 451 28.05 31.37 -5.00
N ALA A 452 29.18 31.51 -4.32
CA ALA A 452 30.42 30.77 -4.60
C ALA A 452 30.48 29.38 -3.91
N GLY A 453 29.44 28.98 -3.18
CA GLY A 453 29.35 27.69 -2.47
C GLY A 453 30.02 27.67 -1.09
N GLN A 454 30.47 28.82 -0.57
CA GLN A 454 31.23 28.90 0.68
C GLN A 454 30.32 29.04 1.90
N LEU A 455 30.50 28.21 2.92
CA LEU A 455 29.78 28.30 4.20
C LEU A 455 30.39 29.40 5.06
N ASN A 456 29.54 30.26 5.63
CA ASN A 456 29.92 31.35 6.52
C ASN A 456 29.01 31.35 7.74
N TYR A 457 29.55 31.70 8.91
CA TYR A 457 28.76 31.80 10.15
C TYR A 457 29.35 32.81 11.13
N LEU A 458 28.49 33.34 12.01
CA LEU A 458 28.89 34.17 13.15
C LEU A 458 27.92 33.99 14.32
N PHE A 459 28.36 34.33 15.54
CA PHE A 459 27.53 34.28 16.73
C PHE A 459 27.03 35.68 17.13
N VAL A 460 25.79 35.77 17.62
CA VAL A 460 25.18 36.96 18.19
C VAL A 460 24.55 36.67 19.56
N ASP A 461 24.40 37.70 20.39
CA ASP A 461 23.58 37.62 21.61
C ASP A 461 22.10 37.93 21.35
N GLY A 462 21.23 37.83 22.36
CA GLY A 462 19.80 38.13 22.25
C GLY A 462 19.49 39.61 22.00
N THR A 463 20.49 40.50 22.01
CA THR A 463 20.37 41.90 21.59
C THR A 463 20.79 42.12 20.14
N GLY A 464 21.27 41.07 19.46
CA GLY A 464 21.80 41.09 18.10
C GLY A 464 23.24 41.60 17.99
N ALA A 465 23.94 41.76 19.12
CA ALA A 465 25.33 42.19 19.10
C ALA A 465 26.22 41.04 18.61
N ARG A 466 27.09 41.31 17.62
CA ARG A 466 28.05 40.32 17.10
C ARG A 466 29.07 39.95 18.17
N LEU A 467 29.25 38.66 18.41
CA LEU A 467 30.15 38.10 19.42
C LEU A 467 31.50 37.66 18.84
N GLY A 468 31.87 38.12 17.65
CA GLY A 468 33.12 37.80 16.96
C GLY A 468 33.10 38.19 15.48
N ASP A 469 34.16 37.84 14.78
CA ASP A 469 34.25 37.96 13.32
C ASP A 469 33.46 36.85 12.61
N ILE A 470 33.26 37.00 11.30
CA ILE A 470 32.65 35.97 10.45
C ILE A 470 33.67 34.84 10.26
N ALA A 471 33.28 33.63 10.63
CA ALA A 471 34.00 32.40 10.32
C ALA A 471 33.56 31.84 8.96
N THR A 472 34.46 31.14 8.28
CA THR A 472 34.30 30.72 6.89
C THR A 472 34.89 29.33 6.69
N ALA A 473 34.17 28.45 6.00
CA ALA A 473 34.55 27.05 5.78
C ALA A 473 34.00 26.47 4.46
N GLU A 474 34.44 25.25 4.13
CA GLU A 474 33.75 24.40 3.15
C GLU A 474 32.52 23.76 3.81
N GLY A 475 31.41 23.62 3.08
CA GLY A 475 30.18 23.03 3.58
C GLY A 475 28.91 23.70 3.07
N SER A 476 27.76 23.26 3.57
CA SER A 476 26.47 23.84 3.19
C SER A 476 25.51 23.94 4.38
N VAL A 477 24.70 25.01 4.39
CA VAL A 477 23.41 24.99 5.09
C VAL A 477 22.40 24.19 4.26
N SER A 478 21.37 23.67 4.91
CA SER A 478 20.30 22.86 4.32
C SER A 478 18.94 23.28 4.89
N ASP A 479 17.85 22.73 4.36
CA ASP A 479 16.50 22.93 4.92
C ASP A 479 16.35 22.36 6.35
N CYS A 480 17.27 21.48 6.76
CA CYS A 480 17.42 21.00 8.13
C CYS A 480 17.81 22.14 9.09
N GLN A 481 16.93 22.41 10.05
CA GLN A 481 17.20 23.35 11.15
C GLN A 481 18.26 22.78 12.12
N PRO A 482 19.36 23.50 12.41
CA PRO A 482 20.36 23.05 13.38
C PRO A 482 19.81 22.96 14.80
N ILE A 483 20.18 21.89 15.50
CA ILE A 483 19.89 21.63 16.92
C ILE A 483 21.13 21.83 17.78
N VAL A 484 20.96 21.94 19.10
CA VAL A 484 22.06 21.85 20.06
C VAL A 484 22.21 20.40 20.47
N HIS A 485 23.40 19.83 20.31
CA HIS A 485 23.73 18.44 20.66
C HIS A 485 25.18 18.34 21.14
N ASP A 486 25.42 17.68 22.28
CA ASP A 486 26.73 17.55 22.96
C ASP A 486 27.63 18.81 22.85
N GLY A 487 27.10 19.95 23.32
CA GLY A 487 27.85 21.22 23.35
C GLY A 487 28.15 21.86 21.99
N ALA A 488 27.66 21.30 20.88
CA ALA A 488 27.77 21.84 19.53
C ALA A 488 26.39 22.22 18.96
N LEU A 489 26.36 23.10 17.95
CA LEU A 489 25.25 23.17 17.01
C LEU A 489 25.47 22.14 15.91
N VAL A 490 24.46 21.31 15.63
CA VAL A 490 24.55 20.19 14.69
C VAL A 490 23.42 20.26 13.66
N TRP A 491 23.75 20.09 12.39
CA TRP A 491 22.80 19.86 11.28
C TRP A 491 23.43 18.88 10.28
N TYR A 492 22.65 18.41 9.31
CA TYR A 492 23.21 17.61 8.20
C TYR A 492 22.91 18.23 6.84
N ALA A 493 23.75 17.95 5.85
CA ALA A 493 23.43 18.19 4.45
C ALA A 493 23.66 16.95 3.57
N THR A 494 22.89 16.84 2.50
CA THR A 494 22.98 15.84 1.44
C THR A 494 23.05 16.53 0.07
N GLY A 495 23.72 15.90 -0.90
CA GLY A 495 23.93 16.47 -2.23
C GLY A 495 25.01 17.58 -2.32
N SER A 496 25.62 17.97 -1.21
CA SER A 496 26.61 19.06 -1.10
C SER A 496 28.00 18.69 -1.69
N GLY A 497 28.10 18.61 -3.01
CA GLY A 497 29.39 18.53 -3.75
C GLY A 497 30.15 17.19 -3.67
N TYR A 498 29.81 16.31 -2.73
CA TYR A 498 30.28 14.93 -2.66
C TYR A 498 29.31 14.02 -3.41
N SER A 499 29.80 13.00 -4.12
CA SER A 499 28.96 12.11 -4.95
C SER A 499 28.20 11.05 -4.13
N SER A 500 27.82 11.39 -2.90
CA SER A 500 27.29 10.52 -1.86
C SER A 500 25.84 10.89 -1.56
N THR A 501 24.98 9.89 -1.38
CA THR A 501 23.61 10.06 -0.89
C THR A 501 23.51 10.04 0.64
N ALA A 502 24.62 9.77 1.33
CA ALA A 502 24.70 9.78 2.79
C ALA A 502 24.79 11.21 3.35
N PRO A 503 24.16 11.51 4.50
CA PRO A 503 24.28 12.82 5.14
C PRO A 503 25.70 13.08 5.65
N VAL A 504 26.15 14.33 5.50
CA VAL A 504 27.32 14.86 6.20
C VAL A 504 26.82 15.69 7.37
N PHE A 505 27.16 15.31 8.60
CA PHE A 505 26.87 16.11 9.78
C PHE A 505 27.91 17.21 9.94
N TYR A 506 27.44 18.44 10.12
CA TYR A 506 28.25 19.62 10.45
C TYR A 506 28.06 19.92 11.93
N ARG A 507 29.15 20.09 12.68
CA ARG A 507 29.12 20.43 14.11
C ARG A 507 29.91 21.72 14.33
N VAL A 508 29.29 22.76 14.90
CA VAL A 508 29.99 23.97 15.38
C VAL A 508 30.01 23.95 16.90
N ASP A 509 31.19 23.76 17.50
CA ASP A 509 31.36 23.78 18.95
C ASP A 509 30.93 25.14 19.53
N THR A 510 30.05 25.15 20.55
CA THR A 510 29.45 26.40 21.05
C THR A 510 30.40 27.26 21.88
N ALA A 511 31.52 26.69 22.35
CA ALA A 511 32.54 27.35 23.16
C ALA A 511 33.76 27.79 22.33
N THR A 512 34.30 26.93 21.47
CA THR A 512 35.46 27.24 20.60
C THR A 512 35.04 27.91 19.30
N ARG A 513 33.81 27.64 18.82
CA ARG A 513 33.25 28.08 17.54
C ARG A 513 33.98 27.54 16.33
N GLU A 514 34.67 26.42 16.49
CA GLU A 514 35.29 25.70 15.38
C GLU A 514 34.26 24.76 14.73
N LEU A 515 34.26 24.72 13.40
CA LEU A 515 33.45 23.78 12.61
C LEU A 515 34.22 22.47 12.41
N THR A 516 33.54 21.35 12.65
CA THR A 516 33.97 20.01 12.24
C THR A 516 32.88 19.34 11.39
N THR A 517 33.27 18.34 10.62
CA THR A 517 32.35 17.50 9.84
C THR A 517 32.51 16.04 10.22
N VAL A 518 31.40 15.30 10.17
CA VAL A 518 31.33 13.86 10.40
C VAL A 518 30.60 13.24 9.20
N ASP A 519 31.34 12.48 8.40
CA ASP A 519 30.79 11.74 7.26
C ASP A 519 30.08 10.48 7.75
N THR A 520 28.88 10.18 7.26
CA THR A 520 28.14 8.97 7.61
C THR A 520 28.26 7.87 6.57
N ALA A 521 27.98 6.62 6.97
CA ALA A 521 27.64 5.56 6.04
C ALA A 521 26.15 5.65 5.65
N PRO A 522 25.78 5.44 4.37
CA PRO A 522 24.37 5.44 3.96
C PRO A 522 23.63 4.23 4.55
N GLY A 523 22.38 4.43 4.97
CA GLY A 523 21.54 3.36 5.50
C GLY A 523 20.99 2.41 4.45
N LEU A 524 20.30 1.38 4.95
CA LEU A 524 19.46 0.54 4.12
C LEU A 524 18.28 1.36 3.61
N SER A 525 18.06 1.32 2.30
CA SER A 525 16.84 1.80 1.66
C SER A 525 16.09 0.59 1.12
N VAL A 526 14.79 0.53 1.36
CA VAL A 526 13.91 -0.55 0.91
C VAL A 526 12.85 0.07 0.01
N GLY A 527 12.92 -0.20 -1.30
CA GLY A 527 11.99 0.29 -2.31
C GLY A 527 11.29 -0.86 -3.06
N GLY A 528 10.46 -0.53 -4.05
CA GLY A 528 9.75 -1.53 -4.85
C GLY A 528 8.61 -2.26 -4.13
N ILE A 529 8.18 -1.75 -2.98
CA ILE A 529 7.01 -2.22 -2.23
C ILE A 529 5.87 -1.24 -2.50
N GLU A 530 4.75 -1.74 -3.00
CA GLU A 530 3.54 -0.93 -3.17
C GLU A 530 2.93 -0.65 -1.77
N PRO A 531 2.34 0.53 -1.55
CA PRO A 531 1.78 0.90 -0.25
C PRO A 531 0.58 0.03 0.16
N SER A 532 -0.07 -0.62 -0.82
CA SER A 532 -1.21 -1.51 -0.60
C SER A 532 -1.30 -2.62 -1.64
N TYR A 533 -1.82 -3.78 -1.24
CA TYR A 533 -2.13 -4.91 -2.11
C TYR A 533 -3.54 -5.42 -1.81
N THR A 534 -4.29 -5.81 -2.84
CA THR A 534 -5.60 -6.46 -2.65
C THR A 534 -5.43 -7.87 -2.09
N TYR A 535 -6.32 -8.27 -1.17
CA TYR A 535 -6.42 -9.61 -0.63
C TYR A 535 -6.46 -10.67 -1.72
N THR A 536 -5.59 -11.69 -1.63
CA THR A 536 -5.48 -12.75 -2.64
C THR A 536 -5.99 -14.10 -2.16
N GLY A 537 -6.35 -14.22 -0.87
CA GLY A 537 -6.58 -15.50 -0.22
C GLY A 537 -5.30 -16.23 0.22
N SER A 538 -4.15 -15.58 0.17
CA SER A 538 -2.85 -16.15 0.58
C SER A 538 -1.90 -15.07 1.06
N ALA A 539 -0.76 -15.49 1.63
CA ALA A 539 0.29 -14.58 2.09
C ALA A 539 0.81 -13.70 0.94
N ILE A 540 0.80 -12.38 1.16
CA ILE A 540 1.30 -11.37 0.24
C ILE A 540 2.77 -11.09 0.61
N GLU A 541 3.69 -11.51 -0.26
CA GLU A 541 5.15 -11.44 -0.03
C GLU A 541 5.85 -10.59 -1.11
N PRO A 542 5.67 -9.26 -1.09
CA PRO A 542 6.20 -8.37 -2.11
C PRO A 542 7.72 -8.25 -2.01
N LYS A 543 8.43 -8.44 -3.12
CA LYS A 543 9.89 -8.47 -3.14
C LYS A 543 10.48 -7.05 -3.20
N PRO A 544 11.21 -6.59 -2.17
CA PRO A 544 11.83 -5.28 -2.18
C PRO A 544 13.06 -5.21 -3.10
N VAL A 545 13.33 -4.01 -3.60
CA VAL A 545 14.66 -3.59 -4.01
C VAL A 545 15.36 -3.00 -2.79
N VAL A 546 16.34 -3.72 -2.25
CA VAL A 546 17.13 -3.26 -1.10
C VAL A 546 18.44 -2.66 -1.59
N THR A 547 18.77 -1.44 -1.16
CA THR A 547 20.05 -0.78 -1.46
C THR A 547 20.73 -0.27 -0.19
N ARG A 548 22.03 0.00 -0.27
CA ARG A 548 22.79 0.77 0.72
C ARG A 548 23.59 1.84 -0.03
N GLY A 549 23.12 3.09 0.05
CA GLY A 549 23.55 4.15 -0.87
C GLY A 549 23.29 3.75 -2.34
N ASP A 550 24.30 3.92 -3.20
CA ASP A 550 24.25 3.55 -4.62
C ASP A 550 24.37 2.04 -4.90
N ALA A 551 24.59 1.19 -3.89
CA ALA A 551 24.77 -0.25 -4.08
C ALA A 551 23.49 -1.05 -3.82
N THR A 552 22.98 -1.79 -4.82
CA THR A 552 21.91 -2.78 -4.64
C THR A 552 22.43 -4.04 -3.97
N LEU A 553 21.69 -4.54 -2.98
CA LEU A 553 22.02 -5.72 -2.18
C LEU A 553 21.28 -6.98 -2.68
N ALA A 554 21.83 -8.16 -2.44
CA ALA A 554 21.26 -9.44 -2.86
C ALA A 554 20.60 -10.24 -1.72
N GLU A 555 19.34 -10.64 -1.92
CA GLU A 555 18.59 -11.54 -1.02
C GLU A 555 19.35 -12.86 -0.79
N GLY A 556 19.45 -13.30 0.46
CA GLY A 556 20.14 -14.53 0.89
C GLY A 556 21.67 -14.43 1.01
N ALA A 557 22.29 -13.39 0.44
CA ALA A 557 23.71 -13.07 0.63
C ALA A 557 23.88 -11.91 1.61
N ASP A 558 23.29 -10.76 1.29
CA ASP A 558 23.47 -9.50 2.02
C ASP A 558 22.35 -9.21 3.02
N TYR A 559 21.17 -9.84 2.85
CA TYR A 559 20.03 -9.74 3.78
C TYR A 559 19.09 -10.95 3.67
N THR A 560 18.14 -11.04 4.61
CA THR A 560 17.01 -11.99 4.60
C THR A 560 15.69 -11.25 4.81
N LEU A 561 14.58 -11.83 4.37
CA LEU A 561 13.23 -11.26 4.46
C LEU A 561 12.36 -12.07 5.43
N SER A 562 11.44 -11.38 6.09
CA SER A 562 10.38 -11.97 6.92
C SER A 562 9.14 -11.10 6.85
N TYR A 563 7.96 -11.71 6.95
CA TYR A 563 6.67 -11.03 6.85
C TYR A 563 5.77 -11.38 8.03
N GLU A 564 4.96 -10.41 8.47
CA GLU A 564 3.97 -10.56 9.55
C GLU A 564 2.64 -9.93 9.12
N ASN A 565 1.51 -10.49 9.58
CA ASN A 565 0.15 -10.00 9.31
C ASN A 565 -0.19 -9.79 7.82
N ASN A 566 0.42 -10.57 6.93
CA ASN A 566 0.39 -10.37 5.47
C ASN A 566 -0.61 -11.27 4.73
N VAL A 567 -1.63 -11.81 5.40
CA VAL A 567 -2.67 -12.68 4.81
C VAL A 567 -4.02 -11.98 4.75
N HIS A 568 -4.53 -11.56 5.92
CA HIS A 568 -5.84 -10.92 6.07
C HIS A 568 -5.77 -9.41 5.90
N VAL A 569 -6.92 -8.79 5.65
CA VAL A 569 -7.07 -7.33 5.53
C VAL A 569 -6.57 -6.60 6.78
N GLY A 570 -5.76 -5.56 6.57
CA GLY A 570 -5.12 -4.80 7.65
C GLY A 570 -3.67 -4.43 7.34
N ARG A 571 -2.91 -4.05 8.38
CA ARG A 571 -1.51 -3.62 8.27
C ARG A 571 -0.58 -4.83 8.35
N ALA A 572 0.10 -5.11 7.25
CA ALA A 572 1.17 -6.09 7.14
C ALA A 572 2.54 -5.44 7.40
N THR A 573 3.53 -6.27 7.72
CA THR A 573 4.91 -5.86 7.95
C THR A 573 5.86 -6.72 7.12
N LEU A 574 6.81 -6.07 6.45
CA LEU A 574 8.00 -6.66 5.85
C LEU A 574 9.22 -6.22 6.67
N LYS A 575 10.06 -7.18 7.04
CA LYS A 575 11.32 -6.94 7.77
C LYS A 575 12.51 -7.48 6.98
N VAL A 576 13.42 -6.57 6.63
CA VAL A 576 14.67 -6.82 5.92
C VAL A 576 15.80 -6.90 6.94
N THR A 577 16.28 -8.11 7.24
CA THR A 577 17.35 -8.33 8.21
C THR A 577 18.70 -8.51 7.50
N PRO A 578 19.63 -7.55 7.58
CA PRO A 578 20.91 -7.62 6.88
C PRO A 578 21.87 -8.65 7.50
N SER A 579 22.69 -9.27 6.66
CA SER A 579 23.62 -10.35 7.02
C SER A 579 24.86 -9.88 7.81
N ASP A 580 25.15 -8.58 7.79
CA ASP A 580 26.30 -7.98 8.48
C ASP A 580 26.05 -7.64 9.96
N GLY A 581 24.81 -7.83 10.44
CA GLY A 581 24.41 -7.55 11.81
C GLY A 581 24.05 -6.09 12.11
N SER A 582 23.94 -5.23 11.08
CA SER A 582 23.27 -3.93 11.23
C SER A 582 21.77 -4.09 11.52
N GLU A 583 21.10 -3.01 11.96
CA GLU A 583 19.68 -3.09 12.31
C GLU A 583 18.80 -3.44 11.09
N ALA A 584 17.75 -4.20 11.34
CA ALA A 584 16.82 -4.64 10.32
C ALA A 584 15.87 -3.50 9.91
N ALA A 585 15.85 -3.16 8.63
CA ALA A 585 14.87 -2.21 8.11
C ALA A 585 13.47 -2.82 8.13
N VAL A 586 12.49 -2.06 8.61
CA VAL A 586 11.08 -2.47 8.68
C VAL A 586 10.27 -1.55 7.76
N VAL A 587 9.39 -2.17 6.97
CA VAL A 587 8.46 -1.52 6.04
C VAL A 587 7.07 -2.08 6.31
N HIS A 588 6.03 -1.26 6.25
CA HIS A 588 4.65 -1.73 6.33
C HIS A 588 3.92 -1.53 5.00
N PHE A 589 2.89 -2.32 4.76
CA PHE A 589 1.96 -2.16 3.65
C PHE A 589 0.55 -2.60 4.07
N THR A 590 -0.47 -2.14 3.36
CA THR A 590 -1.87 -2.45 3.69
C THR A 590 -2.41 -3.57 2.80
N VAL A 591 -3.00 -4.60 3.40
CA VAL A 591 -3.83 -5.57 2.69
C VAL A 591 -5.26 -5.01 2.62
N MET A 592 -5.73 -4.71 1.41
CA MET A 592 -7.06 -4.15 1.12
C MET A 592 -8.05 -5.29 0.84
N PRO A 593 -9.35 -5.14 1.16
CA PRO A 593 -10.35 -6.19 0.89
C PRO A 593 -10.51 -6.47 -0.61
N ALA A 594 -10.79 -7.73 -0.95
CA ALA A 594 -11.13 -8.14 -2.30
C ALA A 594 -12.62 -7.88 -2.60
N SER A 595 -12.96 -7.60 -3.86
CA SER A 595 -14.38 -7.52 -4.25
C SER A 595 -15.01 -8.92 -4.21
N LEU A 596 -16.21 -9.04 -3.64
CA LEU A 596 -16.99 -10.27 -3.76
C LEU A 596 -17.45 -10.52 -5.21
N GLU A 597 -17.43 -9.51 -6.10
CA GLU A 597 -17.71 -9.68 -7.53
C GLU A 597 -16.69 -10.59 -8.24
N ASP A 598 -15.45 -10.67 -7.73
CA ASP A 598 -14.39 -11.56 -8.24
C ASP A 598 -14.54 -13.02 -7.76
N ALA A 599 -15.52 -13.32 -6.90
CA ALA A 599 -15.76 -14.66 -6.39
C ALA A 599 -16.57 -15.53 -7.37
N GLN A 600 -16.22 -16.82 -7.42
CA GLN A 600 -17.02 -17.84 -8.10
C GLN A 600 -18.19 -18.23 -7.19
N ILE A 601 -19.39 -17.74 -7.53
CA ILE A 601 -20.64 -18.03 -6.82
C ILE A 601 -21.51 -18.96 -7.69
N SER A 602 -22.10 -19.98 -7.08
CA SER A 602 -23.06 -20.90 -7.69
C SER A 602 -24.22 -21.15 -6.73
N VAL A 603 -25.44 -21.09 -7.24
CA VAL A 603 -26.67 -21.35 -6.46
C VAL A 603 -27.41 -22.53 -7.09
N PRO A 604 -27.81 -23.56 -6.33
CA PRO A 604 -28.43 -24.75 -6.90
C PRO A 604 -29.83 -24.48 -7.45
N GLU A 605 -30.23 -25.21 -8.50
CA GLU A 605 -31.62 -25.30 -8.94
C GLU A 605 -32.48 -25.92 -7.81
N VAL A 606 -33.62 -25.28 -7.55
CA VAL A 606 -34.62 -25.73 -6.58
C VAL A 606 -35.97 -25.97 -7.27
N TYR A 607 -36.85 -26.69 -6.59
CA TYR A 607 -38.15 -27.08 -7.15
C TYR A 607 -39.30 -26.39 -6.39
N TYR A 608 -40.34 -26.06 -7.12
CA TYR A 608 -41.50 -25.33 -6.63
C TYR A 608 -42.22 -26.07 -5.51
N THR A 609 -42.37 -25.41 -4.36
CA THR A 609 -43.10 -25.94 -3.19
C THR A 609 -44.33 -25.11 -2.81
N GLY A 610 -44.60 -24.00 -3.52
CA GLY A 610 -45.61 -23.02 -3.13
C GLY A 610 -45.26 -22.23 -1.86
N ARG A 611 -43.96 -22.15 -1.52
CA ARG A 611 -43.40 -21.42 -0.37
C ARG A 611 -42.07 -20.77 -0.77
N PRO A 612 -41.59 -19.74 -0.03
CA PRO A 612 -40.24 -19.19 -0.23
C PRO A 612 -39.16 -20.27 -0.14
N LEU A 613 -38.20 -20.20 -1.06
CA LEU A 613 -37.05 -21.09 -1.18
C LEU A 613 -35.77 -20.30 -0.92
N GLU A 614 -34.91 -20.82 -0.06
CA GLU A 614 -33.66 -20.17 0.35
C GLU A 614 -32.47 -21.11 0.03
N PRO A 615 -32.12 -21.28 -1.26
CA PRO A 615 -31.01 -22.15 -1.66
C PRO A 615 -29.66 -21.57 -1.22
N ALA A 616 -28.97 -22.29 -0.34
CA ALA A 616 -27.64 -21.91 0.11
C ALA A 616 -26.65 -21.77 -1.07
N PRO A 617 -25.97 -20.62 -1.22
CA PRO A 617 -24.97 -20.41 -2.26
C PRO A 617 -23.67 -21.15 -1.93
N SER A 618 -23.02 -21.72 -2.95
CA SER A 618 -21.62 -22.11 -2.89
C SER A 618 -20.76 -20.95 -3.39
N VAL A 619 -19.90 -20.42 -2.52
CA VAL A 619 -19.05 -19.25 -2.81
C VAL A 619 -17.59 -19.65 -2.67
N SER A 620 -16.74 -19.26 -3.63
CA SER A 620 -15.31 -19.49 -3.56
C SER A 620 -14.48 -18.39 -4.21
N PHE A 621 -13.30 -18.11 -3.67
CA PHE A 621 -12.37 -17.10 -4.21
C PHE A 621 -10.97 -17.72 -4.33
N ASN A 622 -10.35 -17.61 -5.51
CA ASN A 622 -9.06 -18.24 -5.85
C ASN A 622 -8.94 -19.74 -5.47
N GLY A 623 -10.06 -20.47 -5.51
CA GLY A 623 -10.13 -21.90 -5.17
C GLY A 623 -10.34 -22.21 -3.69
N MET A 624 -10.43 -21.20 -2.82
CA MET A 624 -10.84 -21.37 -1.42
C MET A 624 -12.35 -21.24 -1.28
N ALA A 625 -12.98 -22.15 -0.54
CA ALA A 625 -14.38 -22.01 -0.15
C ALA A 625 -14.54 -20.86 0.87
N LEU A 626 -15.49 -19.96 0.62
CA LEU A 626 -15.85 -18.89 1.53
C LEU A 626 -16.98 -19.35 2.46
N LEU A 627 -16.96 -18.86 3.71
CA LEU A 627 -17.94 -19.19 4.74
C LEU A 627 -18.88 -18.02 5.00
N GLU A 628 -20.17 -18.33 5.05
CA GLU A 628 -21.21 -17.41 5.54
C GLU A 628 -20.91 -16.99 7.00
N ASP A 629 -21.31 -15.77 7.37
CA ASP A 629 -21.03 -15.08 8.63
C ASP A 629 -19.53 -14.81 8.93
N ARG A 630 -18.61 -15.21 8.05
CA ARG A 630 -17.18 -14.86 8.11
C ARG A 630 -16.74 -13.98 6.94
N ASP A 631 -16.90 -14.49 5.73
CA ASP A 631 -16.37 -13.89 4.50
C ASP A 631 -17.46 -13.17 3.70
N PHE A 632 -18.72 -13.57 3.88
CA PHE A 632 -19.89 -12.89 3.37
C PHE A 632 -21.10 -13.15 4.26
N VAL A 633 -22.16 -12.35 4.08
CA VAL A 633 -23.49 -12.58 4.67
C VAL A 633 -24.57 -12.57 3.59
N ILE A 634 -25.60 -13.40 3.74
CA ILE A 634 -26.80 -13.32 2.90
C ILE A 634 -27.63 -12.11 3.35
N VAL A 635 -27.98 -11.24 2.39
CA VAL A 635 -28.71 -9.98 2.62
C VAL A 635 -30.21 -10.16 2.34
N SER A 636 -30.56 -10.82 1.24
CA SER A 636 -31.94 -11.11 0.86
C SER A 636 -32.04 -12.27 -0.13
N TYR A 637 -33.22 -12.88 -0.19
CA TYR A 637 -33.71 -13.63 -1.34
C TYR A 637 -34.88 -12.87 -1.95
N ASP A 638 -34.94 -12.82 -3.28
CA ASP A 638 -35.94 -12.09 -4.05
C ASP A 638 -36.54 -13.03 -5.13
N ASP A 639 -37.80 -12.81 -5.51
CA ASP A 639 -38.58 -13.65 -6.44
C ASP A 639 -38.57 -15.17 -6.15
N ASN A 640 -38.32 -15.54 -4.90
CA ASN A 640 -37.94 -16.89 -4.48
C ASN A 640 -39.10 -17.88 -4.21
N VAL A 641 -40.27 -17.68 -4.81
CA VAL A 641 -41.49 -18.48 -4.50
C VAL A 641 -42.02 -19.22 -5.72
N GLU A 642 -42.18 -18.54 -6.85
CA GLU A 642 -42.87 -19.07 -8.04
C GLU A 642 -41.88 -19.71 -9.03
N ILE A 643 -42.39 -20.57 -9.92
CA ILE A 643 -41.60 -21.18 -11.00
C ILE A 643 -41.03 -20.07 -11.90
N GLY A 644 -39.71 -20.07 -12.09
CA GLY A 644 -39.01 -18.99 -12.79
C GLY A 644 -37.56 -18.82 -12.34
N GLU A 645 -37.11 -17.57 -12.33
CA GLU A 645 -35.80 -17.15 -11.87
C GLU A 645 -35.99 -16.34 -10.57
N GLY A 646 -35.36 -16.79 -9.48
CA GLY A 646 -35.22 -16.01 -8.24
C GLY A 646 -33.79 -15.51 -8.09
N SER A 647 -33.52 -14.64 -7.12
CA SER A 647 -32.16 -14.16 -6.84
C SER A 647 -31.82 -14.17 -5.35
N VAL A 648 -30.51 -14.21 -5.06
CA VAL A 648 -29.94 -14.05 -3.71
C VAL A 648 -28.92 -12.91 -3.73
N ARG A 649 -28.96 -12.04 -2.73
CA ARG A 649 -27.97 -10.98 -2.53
C ARG A 649 -26.99 -11.34 -1.43
N LEU A 650 -25.70 -11.29 -1.73
CA LEU A 650 -24.58 -11.60 -0.83
C LEU A 650 -23.74 -10.35 -0.63
N ARG A 651 -23.33 -10.02 0.60
CA ARG A 651 -22.42 -8.90 0.89
C ARG A 651 -21.13 -9.41 1.52
N GLY A 652 -19.98 -8.96 0.99
CA GLY A 652 -18.67 -9.30 1.53
C GLY A 652 -18.46 -8.79 2.95
N THR A 653 -17.71 -9.54 3.76
CA THR A 653 -17.29 -9.16 5.11
C THR A 653 -15.84 -9.56 5.39
N GLY A 654 -15.20 -8.87 6.33
CA GLY A 654 -13.82 -9.18 6.74
C GLY A 654 -12.82 -8.90 5.62
N ASP A 655 -12.35 -9.97 4.97
CA ASP A 655 -11.41 -9.90 3.84
C ASP A 655 -12.06 -9.46 2.52
N PHE A 656 -13.40 -9.36 2.48
CA PHE A 656 -14.18 -9.04 1.28
C PHE A 656 -15.06 -7.78 1.43
N THR A 657 -15.31 -7.12 0.30
CA THR A 657 -16.20 -5.95 0.14
C THR A 657 -17.31 -6.23 -0.89
N ASP A 658 -18.16 -5.23 -1.12
CA ASP A 658 -19.21 -5.14 -2.14
C ASP A 658 -20.41 -6.08 -1.91
N THR A 659 -21.40 -5.99 -2.80
CA THR A 659 -22.65 -6.76 -2.71
C THR A 659 -23.04 -7.28 -4.08
N VAL A 660 -23.12 -8.61 -4.21
CA VAL A 660 -23.39 -9.32 -5.46
C VAL A 660 -24.81 -9.89 -5.43
N GLU A 661 -25.53 -9.78 -6.54
CA GLU A 661 -26.83 -10.44 -6.74
C GLU A 661 -26.66 -11.58 -7.75
N VAL A 662 -27.09 -12.79 -7.37
CA VAL A 662 -26.92 -14.01 -8.17
C VAL A 662 -28.27 -14.70 -8.37
N ALA A 663 -28.57 -15.02 -9.62
CA ALA A 663 -29.81 -15.69 -10.02
C ALA A 663 -29.77 -17.21 -9.80
N PHE A 664 -30.94 -17.81 -9.53
CA PHE A 664 -31.14 -19.25 -9.44
C PHE A 664 -32.50 -19.66 -10.03
N THR A 665 -32.61 -20.91 -10.46
CA THR A 665 -33.81 -21.45 -11.11
C THR A 665 -34.74 -22.14 -10.12
N ILE A 666 -36.04 -21.86 -10.23
CA ILE A 666 -37.13 -22.56 -9.57
C ILE A 666 -37.92 -23.36 -10.63
N ALA A 667 -37.85 -24.69 -10.59
CA ALA A 667 -38.43 -25.59 -11.60
C ALA A 667 -39.62 -26.42 -11.08
N GLU A 668 -40.38 -27.06 -11.99
CA GLU A 668 -41.38 -28.09 -11.62
C GLU A 668 -40.68 -29.43 -11.28
N GLU A 669 -41.18 -30.18 -10.30
CA GLU A 669 -40.62 -31.50 -9.95
C GLU A 669 -40.85 -32.51 -11.09
N PRO A 670 -39.82 -33.28 -11.51
CA PRO A 670 -39.96 -34.26 -12.59
C PRO A 670 -40.92 -35.41 -12.23
N SER A 671 -41.91 -35.62 -13.10
CA SER A 671 -42.99 -36.60 -12.92
C SER A 671 -42.82 -37.90 -13.71
N ASP A 672 -41.76 -38.04 -14.51
CA ASP A 672 -41.41 -39.25 -15.26
C ASP A 672 -39.90 -39.50 -15.15
N TYR A 673 -39.52 -40.74 -14.81
CA TYR A 673 -38.13 -41.19 -14.68
C TYR A 673 -37.69 -42.13 -15.82
N GLY A 674 -38.53 -42.31 -16.85
CA GLY A 674 -38.22 -43.08 -18.06
C GLY A 674 -38.43 -44.60 -17.95
N PHE A 675 -39.05 -45.08 -16.87
CA PHE A 675 -39.24 -46.51 -16.58
C PHE A 675 -40.72 -46.89 -16.51
N PRO A 676 -41.26 -47.75 -17.41
CA PRO A 676 -42.69 -48.10 -17.44
C PRO A 676 -43.22 -48.84 -16.21
N ASP A 677 -42.34 -49.37 -15.35
CA ASP A 677 -42.66 -50.07 -14.11
C ASP A 677 -42.49 -49.19 -12.84
N VAL A 678 -42.21 -47.89 -13.02
CA VAL A 678 -42.15 -46.89 -11.95
C VAL A 678 -43.42 -46.05 -12.01
N THR A 679 -44.27 -46.11 -10.97
CA THR A 679 -45.48 -45.29 -10.92
C THR A 679 -45.15 -43.92 -10.31
N PRO A 680 -45.47 -42.80 -10.99
CA PRO A 680 -45.30 -41.47 -10.38
C PRO A 680 -46.09 -41.37 -9.07
N GLY A 681 -45.42 -40.96 -7.99
CA GLY A 681 -45.98 -40.93 -6.63
C GLY A 681 -45.74 -42.19 -5.79
N ASP A 682 -45.11 -43.25 -6.34
CA ASP A 682 -44.51 -44.29 -5.51
C ASP A 682 -43.42 -43.68 -4.59
N TRP A 683 -43.26 -44.23 -3.38
CA TRP A 683 -42.37 -43.66 -2.34
C TRP A 683 -40.88 -43.55 -2.72
N TYR A 684 -40.44 -44.30 -3.75
CA TYR A 684 -39.10 -44.24 -4.32
C TYR A 684 -39.03 -43.42 -5.62
N ALA A 685 -40.17 -43.12 -6.26
CA ALA A 685 -40.30 -42.39 -7.52
C ALA A 685 -40.25 -40.87 -7.28
N THR A 686 -39.23 -40.44 -6.55
CA THR A 686 -38.99 -39.05 -6.14
C THR A 686 -37.62 -38.59 -6.63
N ARG A 687 -37.43 -37.28 -6.82
CA ARG A 687 -36.12 -36.69 -7.16
C ARG A 687 -35.01 -37.17 -6.23
N ASP A 688 -35.31 -37.25 -4.94
CA ASP A 688 -34.38 -37.55 -3.84
C ASP A 688 -33.96 -39.03 -3.72
N VAL A 689 -34.49 -39.90 -4.58
CA VAL A 689 -34.27 -41.35 -4.53
C VAL A 689 -33.94 -41.87 -5.92
N LEU A 690 -34.95 -42.04 -6.77
CA LEU A 690 -34.76 -42.54 -8.11
C LEU A 690 -34.12 -41.47 -9.01
N GLY A 691 -34.56 -40.21 -8.92
CA GLY A 691 -33.97 -39.13 -9.71
C GLY A 691 -32.47 -38.97 -9.44
N TYR A 692 -32.09 -38.92 -8.17
CA TYR A 692 -30.72 -38.76 -7.71
C TYR A 692 -29.82 -39.94 -8.10
N THR A 693 -30.28 -41.18 -7.87
CA THR A 693 -29.48 -42.37 -8.19
C THR A 693 -29.27 -42.57 -9.69
N LEU A 694 -30.20 -42.11 -10.53
CA LEU A 694 -30.05 -42.10 -11.99
C LEU A 694 -29.16 -40.94 -12.47
N SER A 695 -29.38 -39.71 -12.01
CA SER A 695 -28.63 -38.54 -12.48
C SER A 695 -27.13 -38.61 -12.14
N HIS A 696 -26.81 -39.13 -10.96
CA HIS A 696 -25.44 -39.39 -10.51
C HIS A 696 -24.89 -40.74 -11.02
N ARG A 697 -25.65 -41.49 -11.83
CA ARG A 697 -25.28 -42.79 -12.43
C ARG A 697 -24.92 -43.88 -11.41
N LEU A 698 -25.42 -43.76 -10.18
CA LEU A 698 -25.21 -44.74 -9.11
C LEU A 698 -25.94 -46.05 -9.43
N MET A 699 -27.17 -45.93 -9.93
CA MET A 699 -28.01 -47.04 -10.40
C MET A 699 -28.46 -46.82 -11.84
N ASN A 700 -28.75 -47.92 -12.52
CA ASN A 700 -29.36 -47.94 -13.84
C ASN A 700 -30.52 -48.96 -13.86
N GLY A 701 -31.44 -48.80 -14.81
CA GLY A 701 -32.41 -49.84 -15.14
C GLY A 701 -31.76 -51.03 -15.87
N TYR A 702 -32.58 -52.04 -16.16
CA TYR A 702 -32.19 -53.21 -16.94
C TYR A 702 -32.30 -52.95 -18.45
N ASP A 703 -31.60 -53.76 -19.26
CA ASP A 703 -31.59 -53.69 -20.73
C ASP A 703 -32.97 -53.84 -21.39
N ASN A 704 -33.96 -54.36 -20.66
CA ASN A 704 -35.35 -54.45 -21.12
C ASN A 704 -36.17 -53.15 -20.94
N GLY A 705 -35.55 -52.09 -20.41
CA GLY A 705 -36.18 -50.79 -20.17
C GLY A 705 -36.96 -50.68 -18.86
N LEU A 706 -36.84 -51.63 -17.94
CA LEU A 706 -37.48 -51.61 -16.62
C LEU A 706 -36.48 -51.23 -15.52
N PHE A 707 -36.96 -50.65 -14.41
CA PHE A 707 -36.11 -50.41 -13.23
C PHE A 707 -36.03 -51.63 -12.30
N GLY A 708 -37.10 -52.42 -12.24
CA GLY A 708 -37.28 -53.55 -11.33
C GLY A 708 -37.40 -53.14 -9.86
N PRO A 709 -38.26 -52.18 -9.46
CA PRO A 709 -38.24 -51.59 -8.11
C PRO A 709 -38.45 -52.61 -6.99
N TYR A 710 -39.30 -53.62 -7.23
CA TYR A 710 -39.63 -54.69 -6.28
C TYR A 710 -38.84 -55.99 -6.49
N ASP A 711 -37.88 -56.02 -7.41
CA ASP A 711 -36.97 -57.16 -7.56
C ASP A 711 -35.94 -57.14 -6.43
N PHE A 712 -35.54 -58.33 -5.97
CA PHE A 712 -34.50 -58.46 -4.96
C PHE A 712 -33.11 -58.21 -5.56
N ILE A 713 -32.31 -57.37 -4.91
CA ILE A 713 -30.98 -56.99 -5.37
C ILE A 713 -29.93 -58.08 -5.06
N THR A 714 -29.06 -58.36 -6.02
CA THR A 714 -27.98 -59.36 -5.87
C THR A 714 -26.68 -58.73 -5.36
N ARG A 715 -25.79 -59.55 -4.79
CA ARG A 715 -24.48 -59.10 -4.27
C ARG A 715 -23.61 -58.44 -5.35
N GLY A 716 -23.65 -58.95 -6.58
CA GLY A 716 -22.99 -58.35 -7.74
C GLY A 716 -23.54 -56.97 -8.08
N GLN A 717 -24.87 -56.80 -8.06
CA GLN A 717 -25.52 -55.50 -8.30
C GLN A 717 -25.16 -54.47 -7.23
N VAL A 718 -25.14 -54.83 -5.93
CA VAL A 718 -24.68 -53.91 -4.87
C VAL A 718 -23.22 -53.51 -5.07
N ALA A 719 -22.34 -54.45 -5.46
CA ALA A 719 -20.95 -54.14 -5.77
C ALA A 719 -20.83 -53.13 -6.95
N CYS A 720 -21.64 -53.28 -8.01
CA CYS A 720 -21.70 -52.30 -9.10
C CYS A 720 -22.10 -50.90 -8.63
N ILE A 721 -23.07 -50.77 -7.72
CA ILE A 721 -23.50 -49.47 -7.21
C ILE A 721 -22.38 -48.79 -6.42
N LEU A 722 -21.73 -49.52 -5.52
CA LEU A 722 -20.57 -49.00 -4.75
C LEU A 722 -19.41 -48.62 -5.68
N TYR A 723 -19.18 -49.37 -6.76
CA TYR A 723 -18.18 -49.03 -7.77
C TYR A 723 -18.51 -47.77 -8.57
N ASN A 724 -19.81 -47.54 -8.86
CA ASN A 724 -20.27 -46.30 -9.49
C ASN A 724 -20.07 -45.09 -8.57
N MET A 725 -20.42 -45.21 -7.28
CA MET A 725 -20.18 -44.19 -6.26
C MET A 725 -18.70 -43.79 -6.16
N ALA A 726 -17.78 -44.75 -6.32
CA ALA A 726 -16.34 -44.48 -6.31
C ALA A 726 -15.78 -43.85 -7.61
N GLY A 727 -16.62 -43.60 -8.63
CA GLY A 727 -16.18 -43.10 -9.93
C GLY A 727 -15.56 -44.16 -10.84
N GLN A 728 -15.86 -45.45 -10.62
CA GLN A 728 -15.37 -46.60 -11.39
C GLN A 728 -13.82 -46.70 -11.56
N PRO A 729 -13.01 -46.60 -10.50
CA PRO A 729 -11.56 -46.54 -10.63
C PRO A 729 -10.93 -47.93 -10.81
N ALA A 730 -9.93 -48.02 -11.70
CA ALA A 730 -9.25 -49.27 -12.00
C ALA A 730 -8.53 -49.86 -10.78
N ALA A 731 -8.65 -51.18 -10.58
CA ALA A 731 -8.07 -51.88 -9.43
C ALA A 731 -7.71 -53.33 -9.75
N THR A 732 -6.77 -53.87 -8.97
CA THR A 732 -6.28 -55.25 -9.09
C THR A 732 -6.36 -55.94 -7.73
N SER A 733 -6.93 -57.15 -7.69
CA SER A 733 -7.07 -57.99 -6.51
C SER A 733 -7.02 -59.46 -6.95
N PRO A 734 -6.70 -60.43 -6.07
CA PRO A 734 -6.93 -61.84 -6.35
C PRO A 734 -8.40 -62.10 -6.68
N ASP A 735 -8.67 -62.98 -7.64
CA ASP A 735 -10.03 -63.29 -8.07
C ASP A 735 -10.73 -64.27 -7.09
N PHE A 736 -12.04 -64.11 -6.89
CA PHE A 736 -12.87 -65.09 -6.18
C PHE A 736 -13.14 -66.29 -7.08
N ALA A 737 -13.26 -67.49 -6.50
CA ALA A 737 -13.30 -68.75 -7.26
C ALA A 737 -14.62 -68.98 -8.02
N ASP A 738 -15.68 -68.25 -7.69
CA ASP A 738 -17.05 -68.40 -8.19
C ASP A 738 -17.57 -67.16 -8.95
N VAL A 739 -16.69 -66.19 -9.23
CA VAL A 739 -17.04 -64.97 -9.96
C VAL A 739 -16.53 -65.09 -11.40
N ASP A 740 -17.43 -64.99 -12.37
CA ASP A 740 -17.03 -64.74 -13.76
C ASP A 740 -16.66 -63.25 -13.90
N TYR A 741 -15.37 -62.96 -14.08
CA TYR A 741 -14.88 -61.59 -14.21
C TYR A 741 -15.10 -60.98 -15.59
N SER A 742 -15.71 -61.71 -16.54
CA SER A 742 -16.17 -61.17 -17.82
C SER A 742 -17.59 -60.60 -17.77
N GLU A 743 -18.36 -60.92 -16.72
CA GLU A 743 -19.69 -60.38 -16.47
C GLU A 743 -19.67 -58.94 -15.97
N TYR A 744 -20.82 -58.26 -16.05
CA TYR A 744 -20.98 -56.83 -15.73
C TYR A 744 -20.51 -56.41 -14.32
N TYR A 745 -20.53 -57.34 -13.35
CA TYR A 745 -20.04 -57.10 -11.98
C TYR A 745 -18.55 -57.38 -11.78
N GLY A 746 -17.85 -57.98 -12.75
CA GLY A 746 -16.47 -58.45 -12.58
C GLY A 746 -15.50 -57.35 -12.14
N GLY A 747 -15.52 -56.22 -12.84
CA GLY A 747 -14.71 -55.05 -12.49
C GLY A 747 -15.04 -54.48 -11.11
N ALA A 748 -16.33 -54.35 -10.80
CA ALA A 748 -16.82 -53.82 -9.54
C ALA A 748 -16.43 -54.70 -8.33
N ILE A 749 -16.56 -56.01 -8.45
CA ILE A 749 -16.15 -56.97 -7.40
C ILE A 749 -14.63 -56.95 -7.22
N ARG A 750 -13.84 -56.86 -8.30
CA ARG A 750 -12.37 -56.75 -8.22
C ARG A 750 -11.95 -55.48 -7.47
N TRP A 751 -12.58 -54.35 -7.79
CA TRP A 751 -12.34 -53.09 -7.10
C TRP A 751 -12.75 -53.15 -5.63
N ALA A 752 -13.95 -53.64 -5.33
CA ALA A 752 -14.46 -53.70 -3.96
C ALA A 752 -13.62 -54.65 -3.08
N ARG A 753 -13.06 -55.73 -3.65
CA ARG A 753 -12.10 -56.60 -2.95
C ARG A 753 -10.75 -55.92 -2.71
N ALA A 754 -10.24 -55.17 -3.69
CA ALA A 754 -8.96 -54.46 -3.58
C ALA A 754 -8.95 -53.44 -2.42
N HIS A 755 -10.09 -52.80 -2.15
CA HIS A 755 -10.24 -51.77 -1.12
C HIS A 755 -10.88 -52.29 0.19
N GLY A 756 -11.09 -53.60 0.33
CA GLY A 756 -11.68 -54.21 1.53
C GLY A 756 -13.17 -53.90 1.76
N VAL A 757 -13.85 -53.26 0.79
CA VAL A 757 -15.29 -52.97 0.80
C VAL A 757 -16.11 -54.28 0.81
N VAL A 758 -15.61 -55.31 0.11
CA VAL A 758 -16.15 -56.68 0.20
C VAL A 758 -15.06 -57.72 0.44
N ASN A 759 -15.33 -58.65 1.37
CA ASN A 759 -14.37 -59.70 1.76
C ASN A 759 -14.72 -61.10 1.25
N GLY A 760 -15.91 -61.28 0.65
CA GLY A 760 -16.43 -62.60 0.25
C GLY A 760 -16.75 -63.50 1.44
N TYR A 761 -16.73 -64.81 1.22
CA TYR A 761 -16.83 -65.84 2.24
C TYR A 761 -15.45 -66.48 2.51
N GLY A 762 -15.31 -67.12 3.67
CA GLY A 762 -14.03 -67.68 4.16
C GLY A 762 -13.45 -68.84 3.34
N ASP A 763 -14.11 -69.26 2.26
CA ASP A 763 -13.71 -70.30 1.30
C ASP A 763 -13.25 -69.74 -0.06
N ASN A 764 -13.03 -68.42 -0.16
CA ASN A 764 -12.70 -67.68 -1.39
C ASN A 764 -13.84 -67.62 -2.43
N THR A 765 -15.10 -67.69 -2.00
CA THR A 765 -16.27 -67.39 -2.84
C THR A 765 -16.87 -66.01 -2.54
N PHE A 766 -17.72 -65.48 -3.44
CA PHE A 766 -18.44 -64.21 -3.25
C PHE A 766 -19.96 -64.33 -3.47
N ALA A 767 -20.43 -65.32 -4.22
CA ALA A 767 -21.80 -65.56 -4.65
C ALA A 767 -22.49 -64.32 -5.29
N PRO A 768 -22.04 -63.85 -6.47
CA PRO A 768 -22.52 -62.60 -7.08
C PRO A 768 -24.03 -62.58 -7.33
N GLU A 769 -24.62 -63.71 -7.73
CA GLU A 769 -26.07 -63.83 -8.00
C GLU A 769 -26.93 -64.04 -6.76
N ARG A 770 -26.34 -64.18 -5.56
CA ARG A 770 -27.13 -64.38 -4.34
C ARG A 770 -27.81 -63.07 -3.95
N ILE A 771 -29.10 -63.14 -3.62
CA ILE A 771 -29.85 -62.04 -3.02
C ILE A 771 -29.16 -61.55 -1.73
N VAL A 772 -29.17 -60.24 -1.54
CA VAL A 772 -28.65 -59.56 -0.33
C VAL A 772 -29.77 -59.39 0.69
N SER A 773 -29.54 -59.83 1.93
CA SER A 773 -30.44 -59.51 3.04
C SER A 773 -30.25 -58.06 3.51
N ARG A 774 -31.26 -57.45 4.10
CA ARG A 774 -31.23 -56.03 4.51
C ARG A 774 -30.05 -55.71 5.45
N GLN A 775 -29.69 -56.60 6.37
CA GLN A 775 -28.51 -56.43 7.23
C GLN A 775 -27.18 -56.54 6.48
N GLU A 776 -27.09 -57.39 5.45
CA GLU A 776 -25.90 -57.51 4.60
C GLU A 776 -25.74 -56.30 3.68
N LEU A 777 -26.84 -55.69 3.21
CA LEU A 777 -26.81 -54.44 2.46
C LEU A 777 -26.26 -53.31 3.34
N CYS A 778 -26.77 -53.16 4.57
CA CYS A 778 -26.25 -52.20 5.55
C CYS A 778 -24.73 -52.40 5.77
N ALA A 779 -24.27 -53.64 5.93
CA ALA A 779 -22.85 -53.94 6.09
C ALA A 779 -22.02 -53.56 4.85
N MET A 780 -22.50 -53.82 3.64
CA MET A 780 -21.79 -53.43 2.40
C MET A 780 -21.71 -51.89 2.23
N LEU A 781 -22.77 -51.18 2.59
CA LEU A 781 -22.80 -49.71 2.60
C LEU A 781 -21.87 -49.12 3.67
N ALA A 782 -21.90 -49.64 4.89
CA ALA A 782 -21.04 -49.21 5.99
C ALA A 782 -19.54 -49.46 5.69
N ASN A 783 -19.20 -50.62 5.08
CA ASN A 783 -17.83 -50.89 4.62
C ASN A 783 -17.36 -49.86 3.57
N TYR A 784 -18.23 -49.40 2.68
CA TYR A 784 -17.88 -48.34 1.72
C TYR A 784 -17.61 -47.02 2.46
N ALA A 785 -18.51 -46.62 3.35
CA ALA A 785 -18.37 -45.41 4.15
C ALA A 785 -17.07 -45.42 4.99
N GLU A 786 -16.69 -46.56 5.55
CA GLU A 786 -15.44 -46.72 6.30
C GLU A 786 -14.20 -46.66 5.39
N LYS A 787 -14.16 -47.51 4.34
CA LYS A 787 -12.92 -47.73 3.56
C LYS A 787 -12.67 -46.69 2.46
N ILE A 788 -13.72 -46.05 1.97
CA ILE A 788 -13.66 -45.04 0.89
C ILE A 788 -14.06 -43.67 1.41
N GLY A 789 -15.14 -43.57 2.21
CA GLY A 789 -15.60 -42.32 2.81
C GLY A 789 -14.79 -41.84 4.02
N GLY A 790 -13.91 -42.67 4.58
CA GLY A 790 -13.10 -42.32 5.75
C GLY A 790 -13.91 -42.20 7.06
N MET A 791 -15.15 -42.68 7.10
CA MET A 791 -16.04 -42.57 8.25
C MET A 791 -15.72 -43.60 9.35
N THR A 792 -16.00 -43.23 10.59
CA THR A 792 -16.02 -44.17 11.72
C THR A 792 -17.40 -44.83 11.83
N ILE A 793 -17.47 -46.16 11.79
CA ILE A 793 -18.72 -46.92 11.86
C ILE A 793 -19.00 -47.34 13.30
N GLU A 794 -19.62 -46.44 14.05
CA GLU A 794 -20.02 -46.64 15.45
C GLU A 794 -21.51 -46.33 15.66
N SER A 795 -22.13 -47.01 16.63
CA SER A 795 -23.52 -46.79 17.04
C SER A 795 -23.73 -47.42 18.43
N ASP A 796 -24.47 -46.74 19.30
CA ASP A 796 -24.93 -47.31 20.57
C ASP A 796 -26.17 -48.23 20.40
N CYS A 797 -26.71 -48.31 19.19
CA CYS A 797 -27.88 -49.08 18.77
C CYS A 797 -29.22 -48.65 19.39
N THR A 798 -29.29 -47.50 20.08
CA THR A 798 -30.54 -47.04 20.74
C THR A 798 -31.67 -46.78 19.76
N ALA A 799 -31.38 -46.16 18.61
CA ALA A 799 -32.40 -45.91 17.58
C ALA A 799 -32.85 -47.20 16.89
N LEU A 800 -31.93 -48.14 16.68
CA LEU A 800 -32.24 -49.49 16.17
C LEU A 800 -33.16 -50.24 17.14
N ASP A 801 -32.86 -50.25 18.44
CA ASP A 801 -33.64 -50.97 19.45
C ASP A 801 -35.08 -50.43 19.63
N ALA A 802 -35.38 -49.25 19.07
CA ALA A 802 -36.74 -48.71 18.99
C ALA A 802 -37.56 -49.23 17.79
N ILE A 803 -36.94 -49.92 16.83
CA ILE A 803 -37.60 -50.49 15.63
C ILE A 803 -37.98 -51.95 15.88
N SER A 804 -39.17 -52.36 15.44
CA SER A 804 -39.63 -53.75 15.59
C SER A 804 -38.72 -54.74 14.85
N GLY A 805 -38.36 -55.85 15.49
CA GLY A 805 -37.46 -56.87 14.93
C GLY A 805 -35.96 -56.54 15.04
N ALA A 806 -35.56 -55.54 15.82
CA ALA A 806 -34.15 -55.26 16.12
C ALA A 806 -33.43 -56.44 16.82
N ASP A 807 -34.16 -57.25 17.58
CA ASP A 807 -33.70 -58.47 18.24
C ASP A 807 -33.33 -59.60 17.25
N GLN A 808 -33.79 -59.49 15.99
CA GLN A 808 -33.46 -60.43 14.92
C GLN A 808 -32.16 -60.05 14.18
N VAL A 809 -31.57 -58.88 14.45
CA VAL A 809 -30.31 -58.46 13.81
C VAL A 809 -29.19 -59.36 14.30
N ALA A 810 -28.47 -59.99 13.37
CA ALA A 810 -27.38 -60.89 13.72
C ALA A 810 -26.29 -60.14 14.52
N GLY A 811 -25.67 -60.79 15.51
CA GLY A 811 -24.71 -60.13 16.40
C GLY A 811 -23.50 -59.49 15.69
N TRP A 812 -23.11 -60.00 14.52
CA TRP A 812 -22.07 -59.40 13.67
C TRP A 812 -22.54 -58.15 12.90
N ALA A 813 -23.86 -58.01 12.69
CA ALA A 813 -24.47 -56.91 11.95
C ALA A 813 -25.02 -55.80 12.85
N ARG A 814 -25.11 -56.02 14.18
CA ARG A 814 -25.77 -55.11 15.14
C ARG A 814 -25.28 -53.66 15.00
N THR A 815 -23.97 -53.42 15.09
CA THR A 815 -23.40 -52.05 15.02
C THR A 815 -23.58 -51.40 13.65
N VAL A 816 -23.42 -52.15 12.55
CA VAL A 816 -23.54 -51.58 11.19
C VAL A 816 -24.99 -51.28 10.80
N VAL A 817 -25.95 -52.07 11.29
CA VAL A 817 -27.38 -51.77 11.15
C VAL A 817 -27.77 -50.61 12.08
N GLY A 818 -27.23 -50.54 13.30
CA GLY A 818 -27.40 -49.40 14.22
C GLY A 818 -26.95 -48.09 13.57
N TRP A 819 -25.72 -48.06 13.08
CA TRP A 819 -25.15 -46.91 12.36
C TRP A 819 -26.00 -46.50 11.15
N ALA A 820 -26.51 -47.47 10.39
CA ALA A 820 -27.38 -47.19 9.25
C ALA A 820 -28.78 -46.65 9.66
N VAL A 821 -29.27 -46.96 10.86
CA VAL A 821 -30.49 -46.34 11.42
C VAL A 821 -30.18 -44.91 11.90
N ASP A 822 -29.08 -44.72 12.61
CA ASP A 822 -28.67 -43.41 13.15
C ASP A 822 -28.47 -42.36 12.05
N HIS A 823 -27.99 -42.78 10.87
CA HIS A 823 -27.81 -41.94 9.68
C HIS A 823 -29.01 -41.96 8.72
N ALA A 824 -30.17 -42.49 9.15
CA ALA A 824 -31.41 -42.61 8.36
C ALA A 824 -31.27 -43.35 7.00
N ILE A 825 -30.16 -44.07 6.77
CA ILE A 825 -29.94 -44.94 5.60
C ILE A 825 -31.02 -46.02 5.57
N ILE A 826 -31.36 -46.61 6.72
CA ILE A 826 -32.46 -47.57 6.87
C ILE A 826 -33.42 -47.13 8.00
N SER A 827 -34.71 -46.97 7.68
CA SER A 827 -35.77 -46.59 8.63
C SER A 827 -36.75 -47.72 8.97
N GLY A 828 -36.49 -48.93 8.47
CA GLY A 828 -37.40 -50.07 8.55
C GLY A 828 -38.36 -50.17 7.36
N GLU A 829 -38.92 -51.37 7.15
CA GLU A 829 -39.98 -51.66 6.20
C GLU A 829 -41.33 -51.55 6.92
N VAL A 830 -42.28 -50.78 6.39
CA VAL A 830 -43.59 -50.60 7.04
C VAL A 830 -44.52 -51.74 6.65
N VAL A 831 -44.78 -52.65 7.60
CA VAL A 831 -45.72 -53.76 7.46
C VAL A 831 -46.89 -53.52 8.40
N ASP A 832 -48.12 -53.51 7.86
CA ASP A 832 -49.37 -53.21 8.58
C ASP A 832 -49.33 -51.92 9.43
N GLY A 833 -48.59 -50.91 8.95
CA GLY A 833 -48.43 -49.61 9.62
C GLY A 833 -47.35 -49.56 10.72
N VAL A 834 -46.57 -50.64 10.89
CA VAL A 834 -45.46 -50.71 11.86
C VAL A 834 -44.14 -50.87 11.11
N ALA A 835 -43.15 -50.02 11.40
CA ALA A 835 -41.80 -50.15 10.86
C ALA A 835 -41.08 -51.36 11.47
N GLN A 836 -40.56 -52.25 10.63
CA GLN A 836 -39.82 -53.45 11.00
C GLN A 836 -38.43 -53.46 10.37
N VAL A 837 -37.39 -53.88 11.10
CA VAL A 837 -36.03 -53.96 10.56
C VAL A 837 -35.96 -54.99 9.41
N ASN A 838 -36.62 -56.14 9.62
CA ASN A 838 -36.64 -57.30 8.71
C ASN A 838 -35.21 -57.71 8.25
N PRO A 839 -34.25 -57.93 9.18
CA PRO A 839 -32.82 -57.92 8.85
C PRO A 839 -32.38 -59.06 7.91
N GLU A 840 -33.02 -60.23 8.00
CA GLU A 840 -32.75 -61.38 7.11
C GLU A 840 -33.54 -61.33 5.79
N GLY A 841 -34.56 -60.47 5.69
CA GLY A 841 -35.36 -60.30 4.48
C GLY A 841 -34.53 -59.77 3.31
N GLY A 842 -34.83 -60.23 2.09
CA GLY A 842 -34.18 -59.75 0.87
C GLY A 842 -34.45 -58.27 0.62
N ALA A 843 -33.43 -57.51 0.24
CA ALA A 843 -33.58 -56.09 -0.07
C ALA A 843 -34.10 -55.87 -1.50
N TRP A 844 -35.17 -55.09 -1.66
CA TRP A 844 -35.63 -54.64 -2.98
C TRP A 844 -34.69 -53.61 -3.60
N ARG A 845 -34.63 -53.53 -4.93
CA ARG A 845 -33.87 -52.50 -5.66
C ARG A 845 -34.31 -51.08 -5.34
N ALA A 846 -35.60 -50.82 -5.13
CA ALA A 846 -36.10 -49.53 -4.65
C ALA A 846 -35.60 -49.19 -3.23
N SER A 847 -35.50 -50.19 -2.34
CA SER A 847 -34.89 -50.00 -1.01
C SER A 847 -33.40 -49.70 -1.13
N ALA A 848 -32.67 -50.41 -1.99
CA ALA A 848 -31.26 -50.12 -2.26
C ALA A 848 -31.08 -48.70 -2.82
N ALA A 849 -31.94 -48.25 -3.74
CA ALA A 849 -31.90 -46.89 -4.28
C ALA A 849 -32.07 -45.82 -3.19
N LYS A 850 -33.01 -46.03 -2.24
CA LYS A 850 -33.19 -45.12 -1.10
C LYS A 850 -32.01 -45.12 -0.15
N MET A 851 -31.51 -46.30 0.23
CA MET A 851 -30.36 -46.43 1.13
C MET A 851 -29.10 -45.79 0.53
N VAL A 852 -28.88 -45.98 -0.77
CA VAL A 852 -27.74 -45.42 -1.52
C VAL A 852 -27.88 -43.92 -1.73
N SER A 853 -29.08 -43.40 -2.03
CA SER A 853 -29.27 -41.96 -2.20
C SER A 853 -29.00 -41.21 -0.90
N VAL A 854 -29.49 -41.71 0.25
CA VAL A 854 -29.18 -41.13 1.56
C VAL A 854 -27.69 -41.20 1.85
N LEU A 855 -27.05 -42.36 1.66
CA LEU A 855 -25.61 -42.50 1.91
C LEU A 855 -24.77 -41.52 1.05
N HIS A 856 -25.04 -41.41 -0.25
CA HIS A 856 -24.23 -40.61 -1.17
C HIS A 856 -24.52 -39.10 -1.11
N ARG A 857 -25.68 -38.69 -0.55
CA ARG A 857 -26.14 -37.30 -0.56
C ARG A 857 -26.11 -36.63 0.81
N ASP A 858 -26.40 -37.39 1.86
CA ASP A 858 -26.71 -36.88 3.20
C ASP A 858 -25.68 -37.30 4.26
N VAL A 859 -24.74 -38.20 3.93
CA VAL A 859 -23.87 -38.90 4.90
C VAL A 859 -22.39 -38.88 4.51
N LEU A 860 -22.09 -38.97 3.20
CA LEU A 860 -20.75 -38.80 2.60
C LEU A 860 -20.57 -37.38 2.05
#